data_AF-A0A3E0GVW4-F1
#
_entry.id   AF-A0A3E0GVW4-F1
#
_cell.length_a   1.000
_cell.length_b   1.000
_cell.length_c   1.000
_cell.angle_alpha   90.00
_cell.angle_beta   90.00
_cell.angle_gamma   90.00
#
_symmetry.space_group_name_H-M   'P 1'
#
loop_
_entity.id
_entity.type
_entity.pdbx_description
1 polymer ?
#
loop_
_entity_poly.entity_id
_entity_poly.type
_entity_poly.pdbx_seq_one_letter_code
_entity_poly.pdbx_strand_id
1 'polypeptide(L)'
;MGSGRRANHQHHQVNPGPPPAHPVPPAGAVVGAAAQDAPEPVPDGIEHLAPHRQRLVRHLAYQPATDNTGGTLEVTFRTGGTYRVSGIPTQTWNELQDAAERNRSVHYLWSTGVLAQPAAEIEAGTSWYAELLRDGRPRTRCSRCGQFTGLAAHRCPVATMPERRHYFEHGMLYAPLLSLVREAVVLSDEPVLVDVHGQYHDPATGVAGDITGAVAVYAPASPDAGEHAADGLNCTCGQPHCAHRQLAAADVTGSISSPTRLATARRASTTVLSELGAEHAAAQAAQQRAQQTWPAPEVSYLDDFDAFQAAYQDTLRRIERGEDTVPLLYEDATGGLGARGHGRGFGVEIEFELGEEASYGARRNIAHDLADAGLAEDSTIWGYHEPRIGGYTDARDGWRLEEDSTVDGEIVSPILFDTPETWQDIEAVCAIVRAHGGIATVSTGGHVHVATGNFDHLAANHARLLRLVAAYQDTLFRLATNPDRRTHRGTAWCTPNPTASAGFESVTQVRQRNSSHGVALNLSAVHGHPNDHAEFRMWDGSLDAAVIQTQVKLSLGLTEAALRTAGHAGDLQVDPLGGHHHAFGDRGGRLRGEDWRAATRSFRALVDTVFHRAVDKAQATSLFAITRWAQPATRSAR
;
A
#
# COMPACT_ATOMS: atom_id res chain seq x y z
N MET A 1 -13.47 -22.95 59.71
CA MET A 1 -12.23 -22.50 60.38
C MET A 1 -11.18 -22.27 59.30
N GLY A 2 -10.24 -21.34 59.49
CA GLY A 2 -9.21 -21.01 58.48
C GLY A 2 -9.53 -19.70 57.75
N SER A 3 -8.85 -18.63 58.15
CA SER A 3 -9.04 -17.28 57.62
C SER A 3 -7.84 -16.87 56.76
N GLY A 4 -8.10 -16.38 55.54
CA GLY A 4 -7.11 -15.76 54.64
C GLY A 4 -7.53 -14.32 54.32
N ARG A 5 -6.60 -13.35 54.43
CA ARG A 5 -6.92 -11.92 54.43
C ARG A 5 -6.96 -11.29 53.04
N ARG A 6 -7.78 -10.23 52.93
CA ARG A 6 -7.85 -9.31 51.79
C ARG A 6 -6.56 -8.51 51.62
N ALA A 7 -6.25 -8.15 50.37
CA ALA A 7 -5.52 -6.94 50.04
C ALA A 7 -6.26 -6.25 48.87
N ASN A 8 -6.87 -5.10 49.15
CA ASN A 8 -7.47 -4.26 48.11
C ASN A 8 -6.40 -3.33 47.54
N HIS A 9 -6.24 -3.28 46.21
CA HIS A 9 -5.60 -2.16 45.53
C HIS A 9 -6.63 -1.44 44.67
N GLN A 10 -7.26 -0.41 45.24
CA GLN A 10 -8.00 0.60 44.48
C GLN A 10 -6.99 1.63 43.96
N HIS A 11 -6.80 1.70 42.65
CA HIS A 11 -6.16 2.85 42.01
C HIS A 11 -7.23 3.89 41.65
N HIS A 12 -7.33 4.93 42.48
CA HIS A 12 -8.01 6.15 42.07
C HIS A 12 -7.18 6.85 40.99
N GLN A 13 -7.65 6.86 39.75
CA GLN A 13 -7.18 7.84 38.78
C GLN A 13 -7.99 9.13 38.94
N VAL A 14 -7.28 10.21 39.26
CA VAL A 14 -7.81 11.58 39.34
C VAL A 14 -7.62 12.21 37.96
N ASN A 15 -8.69 12.72 37.36
CA ASN A 15 -8.60 13.52 36.13
C ASN A 15 -7.78 14.80 36.38
N PRO A 16 -6.68 15.06 35.66
CA PRO A 16 -6.09 16.38 35.59
C PRO A 16 -6.95 17.25 34.68
N GLY A 17 -7.52 18.33 35.22
CA GLY A 17 -8.23 19.34 34.42
C GLY A 17 -7.29 20.08 33.45
N PRO A 18 -7.83 20.78 32.44
CA PRO A 18 -7.04 21.49 31.45
C PRO A 18 -6.22 22.63 32.08
N PRO A 19 -5.02 22.93 31.55
CA PRO A 19 -4.16 23.99 32.08
C PRO A 19 -4.76 25.39 31.84
N PRO A 20 -4.44 26.38 32.70
CA PRO A 20 -4.97 27.74 32.59
C PRO A 20 -4.39 28.49 31.38
N ALA A 21 -5.22 29.32 30.74
CA ALA A 21 -4.80 30.19 29.66
C ALA A 21 -3.85 31.30 30.16
N HIS A 22 -2.73 31.49 29.47
CA HIS A 22 -1.81 32.61 29.71
C HIS A 22 -2.31 33.91 29.02
N PRO A 23 -2.03 35.09 29.60
CA PRO A 23 -2.56 36.36 29.12
C PRO A 23 -1.88 36.88 27.85
N VAL A 24 -2.65 37.53 26.99
CA VAL A 24 -2.19 38.21 25.77
C VAL A 24 -1.62 39.60 26.12
N PRO A 25 -0.36 39.93 25.76
CA PRO A 25 0.16 41.29 25.85
C PRO A 25 -0.26 42.15 24.64
N PRO A 26 -0.34 43.49 24.77
CA PRO A 26 -0.87 44.37 23.73
C PRO A 26 0.13 44.66 22.59
N ALA A 27 -0.41 45.07 21.44
CA ALA A 27 0.36 45.40 20.24
C ALA A 27 1.17 46.70 20.38
N GLY A 28 2.41 46.70 19.89
CA GLY A 28 3.32 47.87 19.90
C GLY A 28 4.37 47.84 18.78
N ALA A 29 4.32 48.87 17.94
CA ALA A 29 5.13 49.20 16.75
C ALA A 29 6.57 48.64 16.56
N VAL A 30 6.73 47.96 15.41
CA VAL A 30 7.82 48.00 14.41
C VAL A 30 9.10 48.82 14.71
N VAL A 31 10.23 48.11 14.87
CA VAL A 31 11.52 48.21 14.13
C VAL A 31 12.24 46.84 14.29
N GLY A 32 12.98 46.22 13.35
CA GLY A 32 13.23 46.47 11.93
C GLY A 32 14.41 45.61 11.39
N ALA A 33 14.53 45.47 10.06
CA ALA A 33 15.65 44.87 9.29
C ALA A 33 16.12 43.41 9.57
N ALA A 34 15.73 42.48 8.68
CA ALA A 34 16.64 41.63 7.92
C ALA A 34 15.87 40.94 6.77
N ALA A 35 16.40 40.97 5.54
CA ALA A 35 15.73 40.36 4.39
C ALA A 35 15.80 38.82 4.46
N GLN A 36 14.70 38.16 4.14
CA GLN A 36 14.68 36.77 3.67
C GLN A 36 14.26 36.80 2.21
N ASP A 37 15.01 36.11 1.36
CA ASP A 37 14.75 36.05 -0.07
C ASP A 37 13.38 35.42 -0.34
N ALA A 38 12.53 36.14 -1.08
CA ALA A 38 11.37 35.54 -1.69
C ALA A 38 11.83 34.59 -2.81
N PRO A 39 11.19 33.41 -2.99
CA PRO A 39 11.49 32.58 -4.15
C PRO A 39 11.14 33.33 -5.44
N GLU A 40 12.06 33.32 -6.41
CA GLU A 40 11.81 33.86 -7.75
C GLU A 40 10.63 33.14 -8.41
N PRO A 41 9.88 33.82 -9.31
CA PRO A 41 8.83 33.17 -10.09
C PRO A 41 9.43 32.05 -10.95
N VAL A 42 8.95 30.83 -10.75
CA VAL A 42 9.40 29.64 -11.49
C VAL A 42 8.89 29.73 -12.93
N PRO A 43 9.75 29.52 -13.96
CA PRO A 43 9.31 29.42 -15.34
C PRO A 43 8.36 28.23 -15.56
N ASP A 44 7.33 28.42 -16.38
CA ASP A 44 6.42 27.33 -16.79
C ASP A 44 7.22 26.18 -17.42
N GLY A 45 6.92 24.94 -16.99
CA GLY A 45 7.50 23.72 -17.56
C GLY A 45 8.78 23.20 -16.91
N ILE A 46 9.10 23.57 -15.66
CA ILE A 46 10.17 22.92 -14.89
C ILE A 46 9.57 21.94 -13.87
N GLU A 47 9.88 20.65 -14.00
CA GLU A 47 9.48 19.59 -13.07
C GLU A 47 10.57 19.37 -12.00
N HIS A 48 10.19 19.04 -10.77
CA HIS A 48 11.12 18.92 -9.63
C HIS A 48 10.90 17.63 -8.82
N LEU A 49 11.98 16.96 -8.40
CA LEU A 49 11.92 15.83 -7.46
C LEU A 49 12.16 16.25 -6.01
N ALA A 50 11.28 15.81 -5.10
CA ALA A 50 11.32 16.19 -3.69
C ALA A 50 12.47 15.51 -2.91
N PRO A 51 13.10 16.17 -1.91
CA PRO A 51 14.44 15.79 -1.46
C PRO A 51 14.54 14.57 -0.53
N HIS A 52 13.41 14.03 -0.05
CA HIS A 52 13.34 13.49 1.31
C HIS A 52 14.10 12.17 1.59
N ARG A 53 14.55 11.42 0.56
CA ARG A 53 15.30 10.15 0.75
C ARG A 53 16.55 9.99 -0.12
N GLN A 54 16.97 11.02 -0.84
CA GLN A 54 18.13 10.96 -1.73
C GLN A 54 19.44 11.25 -0.95
N ARG A 55 20.32 10.25 -0.82
CA ARG A 55 21.53 10.32 0.05
C ARG A 55 22.56 11.39 -0.34
N LEU A 56 22.65 11.76 -1.62
CA LEU A 56 23.66 12.71 -2.13
C LEU A 56 23.08 13.85 -2.98
N VAL A 57 21.93 13.67 -3.62
CA VAL A 57 21.22 14.73 -4.37
C VAL A 57 20.37 15.56 -3.42
N ARG A 58 20.40 16.90 -3.59
CA ARG A 58 19.62 17.88 -2.81
C ARG A 58 18.35 18.29 -3.56
N HIS A 59 18.48 18.45 -4.87
CA HIS A 59 17.43 18.94 -5.76
C HIS A 59 17.74 18.43 -7.16
N LEU A 60 16.70 18.02 -7.87
CA LEU A 60 16.79 17.55 -9.24
C LEU A 60 15.61 18.15 -10.00
N ALA A 61 15.89 18.82 -11.11
CA ALA A 61 14.88 19.54 -11.89
C ALA A 61 15.06 19.26 -13.39
N TYR A 62 13.96 19.08 -14.11
CA TYR A 62 13.96 18.83 -15.55
C TYR A 62 13.11 19.86 -16.26
N GLN A 63 13.68 20.47 -17.29
CA GLN A 63 12.99 21.38 -18.20
C GLN A 63 12.92 20.73 -19.59
N PRO A 64 11.75 20.25 -20.04
CA PRO A 64 11.59 19.70 -21.38
C PRO A 64 11.99 20.72 -22.47
N ALA A 65 12.57 20.23 -23.55
CA ALA A 65 12.72 21.01 -24.78
C ALA A 65 11.35 21.18 -25.44
N THR A 66 11.16 22.28 -26.18
CA THR A 66 9.89 22.63 -26.84
C THR A 66 9.42 21.64 -27.90
N ASP A 67 10.27 20.70 -28.33
CA ASP A 67 9.98 19.64 -29.29
C ASP A 67 9.75 18.25 -28.64
N ASN A 68 9.81 18.15 -27.32
CA ASN A 68 9.72 16.92 -26.52
C ASN A 68 10.75 15.81 -26.85
N THR A 69 11.79 16.10 -27.64
CA THR A 69 12.84 15.11 -27.97
C THR A 69 13.80 14.84 -26.81
N GLY A 70 13.86 15.75 -25.85
CA GLY A 70 14.61 15.65 -24.61
C GLY A 70 14.39 16.89 -23.74
N GLY A 71 15.34 17.21 -22.87
CA GLY A 71 15.27 18.38 -21.99
C GLY A 71 16.60 18.68 -21.30
N THR A 72 16.58 19.73 -20.46
CA THR A 72 17.70 20.10 -19.59
C THR A 72 17.45 19.62 -18.17
N LEU A 73 18.33 18.73 -17.72
CA LEU A 73 18.32 18.17 -16.37
C LEU A 73 19.33 18.91 -15.50
N GLU A 74 18.84 19.58 -14.46
CA GLU A 74 19.62 20.22 -13.43
C GLU A 74 19.71 19.32 -12.19
N VAL A 75 20.94 19.00 -11.75
CA VAL A 75 21.22 18.22 -10.54
C VAL A 75 22.04 19.04 -9.56
N THR A 76 21.45 19.36 -8.41
CA THR A 76 22.12 20.02 -7.29
C THR A 76 22.39 19.00 -6.20
N PHE A 77 23.65 18.88 -5.77
CA PHE A 77 24.05 17.90 -4.74
C PHE A 77 24.00 18.49 -3.32
N ARG A 78 23.75 17.64 -2.31
CA ARG A 78 23.73 18.02 -0.88
C ARG A 78 25.08 18.51 -0.38
N THR A 79 26.15 18.14 -1.08
CA THR A 79 27.52 18.56 -0.82
C THR A 79 27.88 19.90 -1.46
N GLY A 80 26.95 20.51 -2.22
CA GLY A 80 27.19 21.69 -3.05
C GLY A 80 27.47 21.34 -4.50
N GLY A 81 27.34 22.35 -5.38
CA GLY A 81 27.46 22.20 -6.83
C GLY A 81 26.14 21.84 -7.51
N THR A 82 25.88 22.53 -8.62
CA THR A 82 24.73 22.37 -9.50
C THR A 82 25.23 22.10 -10.90
N TYR A 83 24.78 21.02 -11.52
CA TYR A 83 25.17 20.59 -12.86
C TYR A 83 23.95 20.64 -13.76
N ARG A 84 24.05 21.28 -14.93
CA ARG A 84 23.01 21.28 -15.96
C ARG A 84 23.49 20.44 -17.14
N VAL A 85 22.67 19.49 -17.57
CA VAL A 85 22.93 18.64 -18.74
C VAL A 85 21.72 18.73 -19.66
N SER A 86 21.91 19.29 -20.86
CA SER A 86 20.88 19.40 -21.89
C SER A 86 20.90 18.19 -22.83
N GLY A 87 19.77 17.92 -23.48
CA GLY A 87 19.62 16.78 -24.39
C GLY A 87 19.31 15.45 -23.69
N ILE A 88 18.93 15.48 -22.42
CA ILE A 88 18.50 14.27 -21.70
C ILE A 88 17.15 13.79 -22.25
N PRO A 89 17.01 12.54 -22.71
CA PRO A 89 15.73 12.02 -23.18
C PRO A 89 14.67 12.02 -22.08
N THR A 90 13.42 12.34 -22.43
CA THR A 90 12.29 12.33 -21.49
C THR A 90 12.08 10.96 -20.83
N GLN A 91 12.42 9.87 -21.52
CA GLN A 91 12.42 8.53 -20.91
C GLN A 91 13.41 8.43 -19.73
N THR A 92 14.64 8.93 -19.89
CA THR A 92 15.68 8.91 -18.85
C THR A 92 15.26 9.76 -17.64
N TRP A 93 14.51 10.84 -17.87
CA TRP A 93 13.89 11.61 -16.79
C TRP A 93 12.85 10.79 -16.03
N ASN A 94 11.93 10.12 -16.73
CA ASN A 94 10.93 9.24 -16.12
C ASN A 94 11.57 8.08 -15.32
N GLU A 95 12.67 7.51 -15.81
CA GLU A 95 13.44 6.47 -15.09
C GLU A 95 14.08 7.00 -13.80
N LEU A 96 14.52 8.26 -13.77
CA LEU A 96 15.02 8.92 -12.55
C LEU A 96 13.90 9.24 -11.55
N GLN A 97 12.70 9.59 -12.03
CA GLN A 97 11.50 9.75 -11.19
C GLN A 97 11.11 8.41 -10.53
N ASP A 98 10.88 7.37 -11.33
CA ASP A 98 10.52 6.01 -10.88
C ASP A 98 11.56 5.43 -9.88
N ALA A 99 12.84 5.77 -10.07
CA ALA A 99 13.88 5.40 -9.11
C ALA A 99 13.82 6.16 -7.79
N ALA A 100 13.51 7.45 -7.81
CA ALA A 100 13.33 8.24 -6.59
C ALA A 100 12.15 7.70 -5.76
N GLU A 101 11.05 7.38 -6.43
CA GLU A 101 9.81 6.88 -5.84
C GLU A 101 9.96 5.49 -5.24
N ARG A 102 10.63 4.56 -5.95
CA ARG A 102 10.95 3.21 -5.44
C ARG A 102 12.07 3.18 -4.40
N ASN A 103 12.46 4.34 -3.85
CA ASN A 103 13.53 4.49 -2.84
C ASN A 103 14.88 3.89 -3.30
N ARG A 104 15.10 3.81 -4.63
CA ARG A 104 16.37 3.43 -5.25
C ARG A 104 17.29 4.65 -5.26
N SER A 105 18.59 4.42 -5.40
CA SER A 105 19.55 5.52 -5.41
C SER A 105 19.45 6.30 -6.72
N VAL A 106 18.77 7.45 -6.70
CA VAL A 106 18.76 8.41 -7.84
C VAL A 106 20.18 8.80 -8.24
N HIS A 107 21.08 8.91 -7.25
CA HIS A 107 22.51 9.08 -7.50
C HIS A 107 23.11 7.93 -8.32
N TYR A 108 22.73 6.68 -8.05
CA TYR A 108 23.21 5.52 -8.80
C TYR A 108 22.81 5.63 -10.27
N LEU A 109 21.53 5.82 -10.58
CA LEU A 109 21.05 5.94 -11.97
C LEU A 109 21.53 7.20 -12.69
N TRP A 110 21.70 8.31 -11.98
CA TRP A 110 22.43 9.47 -12.53
C TRP A 110 23.88 9.08 -12.89
N SER A 111 24.58 8.37 -12.01
CA SER A 111 25.97 7.95 -12.24
C SER A 111 26.14 6.83 -13.28
N THR A 112 25.14 5.97 -13.50
CA THR A 112 25.24 4.78 -14.37
C THR A 112 24.43 4.88 -15.66
N GLY A 113 23.30 5.57 -15.67
CA GLY A 113 22.51 5.87 -16.87
C GLY A 113 23.00 7.14 -17.55
N VAL A 114 22.97 8.28 -16.83
CA VAL A 114 23.28 9.60 -17.43
C VAL A 114 24.78 9.86 -17.59
N LEU A 115 25.61 9.40 -16.65
CA LEU A 115 27.06 9.61 -16.70
C LEU A 115 27.88 8.40 -17.21
N ALA A 116 27.29 7.20 -17.33
CA ALA A 116 27.99 5.98 -17.78
C ALA A 116 27.45 5.33 -19.06
N GLN A 117 26.75 6.10 -19.91
CA GLN A 117 26.72 5.84 -21.36
C GLN A 117 27.89 6.53 -22.10
N PRO A 118 29.10 5.92 -22.16
CA PRO A 118 30.07 6.30 -23.20
C PRO A 118 30.79 5.08 -23.82
N ALA A 119 30.07 4.03 -24.23
CA ALA A 119 30.65 2.89 -24.96
C ALA A 119 30.02 2.69 -26.34
N ALA A 120 28.74 2.28 -26.40
CA ALA A 120 28.08 1.91 -27.65
C ALA A 120 27.89 3.08 -28.64
N GLU A 121 27.73 4.31 -28.15
CA GLU A 121 27.49 5.49 -29.02
C GLU A 121 28.77 6.17 -29.52
N ILE A 122 29.94 5.81 -28.96
CA ILE A 122 31.23 6.40 -29.37
C ILE A 122 31.69 5.80 -30.71
N GLU A 123 31.46 4.51 -30.96
CA GLU A 123 31.77 3.89 -32.26
C GLU A 123 30.86 4.38 -33.40
N ALA A 124 29.66 4.90 -33.08
CA ALA A 124 28.71 5.41 -34.07
C ALA A 124 29.01 6.84 -34.56
N GLY A 125 29.87 7.59 -33.86
CA GLY A 125 30.33 8.93 -34.29
C GLY A 125 29.27 10.05 -34.27
N THR A 126 28.09 9.83 -33.70
CA THR A 126 26.91 10.72 -33.79
C THR A 126 26.42 11.29 -32.45
N SER A 127 27.15 11.07 -31.36
CA SER A 127 26.72 11.53 -30.02
C SER A 127 27.17 12.96 -29.68
N TRP A 128 26.22 13.75 -29.16
CA TRP A 128 26.41 15.09 -28.57
C TRP A 128 27.49 15.13 -27.47
N TYR A 129 27.78 13.98 -26.86
CA TYR A 129 28.85 13.81 -25.87
C TYR A 129 30.25 14.18 -26.42
N ALA A 130 30.47 14.06 -27.74
CA ALA A 130 31.74 14.40 -28.39
C ALA A 130 32.09 15.90 -28.34
N GLU A 131 31.10 16.78 -28.14
CA GLU A 131 31.32 18.22 -28.05
C GLU A 131 31.66 18.65 -26.60
N LEU A 132 31.05 17.97 -25.63
CA LEU A 132 31.29 18.16 -24.19
C LEU A 132 32.67 17.63 -23.74
N LEU A 133 33.32 16.80 -24.56
CA LEU A 133 34.67 16.27 -24.34
C LEU A 133 35.81 17.17 -24.85
N ARG A 134 35.54 18.22 -25.63
CA ARG A 134 36.60 19.07 -26.23
C ARG A 134 37.34 19.97 -25.23
N ASP A 135 36.80 20.20 -24.02
CA ASP A 135 37.29 21.22 -23.09
C ASP A 135 38.54 20.80 -22.26
N GLY A 136 39.07 19.59 -22.46
CA GLY A 136 40.45 19.21 -22.10
C GLY A 136 40.82 19.15 -20.61
N ARG A 137 39.89 19.31 -19.67
CA ARG A 137 40.18 19.31 -18.22
C ARG A 137 40.06 17.89 -17.63
N PRO A 138 41.04 17.42 -16.83
CA PRO A 138 40.99 16.09 -16.24
C PRO A 138 39.87 15.98 -15.20
N ARG A 139 39.03 14.94 -15.32
CA ARG A 139 38.04 14.57 -14.29
C ARG A 139 38.75 13.76 -13.20
N THR A 140 38.88 14.31 -11.99
CA THR A 140 39.26 13.52 -10.82
C THR A 140 38.07 12.70 -10.32
N ARG A 141 38.31 11.43 -9.97
CA ARG A 141 37.37 10.59 -9.20
C ARG A 141 37.80 10.59 -7.73
N CYS A 142 36.86 10.38 -6.80
CA CYS A 142 37.20 10.13 -5.41
C CYS A 142 37.82 8.74 -5.28
N SER A 143 39.09 8.69 -4.88
CA SER A 143 39.82 7.44 -4.66
C SER A 143 39.21 6.51 -3.60
N ARG A 144 38.22 6.95 -2.81
CA ARG A 144 37.55 6.11 -1.78
C ARG A 144 36.15 5.61 -2.16
N CYS A 145 35.54 6.09 -3.24
CA CYS A 145 34.21 5.62 -3.65
C CYS A 145 33.96 5.64 -5.17
N GLY A 146 34.96 5.89 -6.01
CA GLY A 146 34.85 5.88 -7.48
C GLY A 146 34.03 7.02 -8.10
N GLN A 147 33.24 7.74 -7.30
CA GLN A 147 32.37 8.83 -7.75
C GLN A 147 33.18 9.99 -8.33
N PHE A 148 32.70 10.60 -9.42
CA PHE A 148 33.30 11.81 -9.99
C PHE A 148 33.30 12.95 -8.97
N THR A 149 34.46 13.56 -8.75
CA THR A 149 34.59 14.80 -7.99
C THR A 149 34.72 15.95 -8.98
N GLY A 150 33.60 16.61 -9.28
CA GLY A 150 33.62 17.89 -9.99
C GLY A 150 34.13 19.02 -9.08
N LEU A 151 33.85 20.28 -9.46
CA LEU A 151 34.37 21.48 -8.79
C LEU A 151 33.85 21.72 -7.36
N ALA A 152 33.00 20.84 -6.82
CA ALA A 152 32.39 20.97 -5.49
C ALA A 152 33.04 20.04 -4.46
N ALA A 153 33.01 20.45 -3.19
CA ALA A 153 33.54 19.65 -2.08
C ALA A 153 32.82 18.30 -1.98
N HIS A 154 33.55 17.20 -2.15
CA HIS A 154 32.99 15.85 -2.12
C HIS A 154 32.98 15.29 -0.69
N ARG A 155 31.81 14.87 -0.18
CA ARG A 155 31.71 14.04 1.03
C ARG A 155 31.65 12.57 0.62
N CYS A 156 32.77 11.86 0.79
CA CYS A 156 32.84 10.46 0.46
C CYS A 156 31.93 9.62 1.38
N PRO A 157 30.91 8.92 0.85
CA PRO A 157 30.02 8.12 1.68
C PRO A 157 30.78 7.00 2.40
N VAL A 158 31.76 6.37 1.73
CA VAL A 158 32.59 5.29 2.28
C VAL A 158 33.39 5.77 3.50
N ALA A 159 33.98 6.96 3.44
CA ALA A 159 34.70 7.57 4.57
C ALA A 159 33.81 7.98 5.76
N THR A 160 32.48 7.91 5.61
CA THR A 160 31.50 8.21 6.67
C THR A 160 30.72 6.98 7.14
N MET A 161 31.04 5.78 6.63
CA MET A 161 30.38 4.55 7.07
C MET A 161 30.89 4.12 8.45
N PRO A 162 30.03 3.57 9.32
CA PRO A 162 30.48 2.92 10.54
C PRO A 162 31.31 1.68 10.16
N GLU A 163 32.50 1.58 10.73
CA GLU A 163 33.36 0.41 10.59
C GLU A 163 32.69 -0.83 11.21
N ARG A 164 32.90 -1.99 10.58
CA ARG A 164 32.52 -3.28 11.11
C ARG A 164 33.74 -4.17 11.27
N ARG A 165 33.68 -5.03 12.28
CA ARG A 165 34.68 -6.07 12.50
C ARG A 165 34.45 -7.24 11.54
N HIS A 166 35.47 -7.56 10.78
CA HIS A 166 35.56 -8.68 9.84
C HIS A 166 36.61 -9.67 10.33
N TYR A 167 36.25 -10.94 10.41
CA TYR A 167 37.18 -12.03 10.76
C TYR A 167 37.56 -12.78 9.49
N PHE A 168 38.84 -13.11 9.38
CA PHE A 168 39.45 -13.83 8.27
C PHE A 168 40.29 -14.99 8.81
N GLU A 169 40.81 -15.84 7.92
CA GLU A 169 41.63 -16.99 8.30
C GLU A 169 42.91 -16.58 9.05
N HIS A 170 43.50 -15.46 8.65
CA HIS A 170 44.79 -14.99 9.17
C HIS A 170 44.68 -13.86 10.20
N GLY A 171 43.47 -13.37 10.51
CA GLY A 171 43.35 -12.18 11.34
C GLY A 171 41.96 -11.56 11.39
N MET A 172 41.92 -10.30 11.82
CA MET A 172 40.70 -9.50 11.99
C MET A 172 40.97 -8.06 11.58
N LEU A 173 40.05 -7.47 10.80
CA LEU A 173 40.06 -6.04 10.45
C LEU A 173 38.77 -5.36 10.88
N TYR A 174 38.87 -4.10 11.26
CA TYR A 174 37.81 -3.12 11.13
C TYR A 174 37.92 -2.48 9.75
N ALA A 175 36.79 -2.43 9.03
CA ALA A 175 36.67 -1.81 7.72
C ALA A 175 35.25 -1.29 7.51
N PRO A 176 34.99 -0.35 6.58
CA PRO A 176 33.64 -0.08 6.09
C PRO A 176 32.94 -1.36 5.61
N LEU A 177 31.60 -1.36 5.60
CA LEU A 177 30.82 -2.55 5.22
C LEU A 177 31.17 -3.00 3.78
N LEU A 178 31.97 -4.07 3.66
CA LEU A 178 32.62 -4.49 2.41
C LEU A 178 31.64 -4.78 1.26
N SER A 179 30.36 -5.07 1.54
CA SER A 179 29.32 -5.21 0.51
C SER A 179 28.97 -3.91 -0.20
N LEU A 180 29.06 -2.75 0.48
CA LEU A 180 28.86 -1.43 -0.12
C LEU A 180 30.13 -0.93 -0.82
N VAL A 181 31.31 -1.25 -0.28
CA VAL A 181 32.59 -0.99 -0.93
C VAL A 181 32.66 -1.71 -2.30
N ARG A 182 32.18 -2.95 -2.37
CA ARG A 182 32.03 -3.70 -3.62
C ARG A 182 31.22 -2.96 -4.68
N GLU A 183 30.11 -2.31 -4.30
CA GLU A 183 29.30 -1.52 -5.24
C GLU A 183 30.10 -0.33 -5.81
N ALA A 184 30.94 0.32 -4.99
CA ALA A 184 31.83 1.39 -5.46
C ALA A 184 32.95 0.87 -6.38
N VAL A 185 33.55 -0.29 -6.08
CA VAL A 185 34.59 -0.94 -6.89
C VAL A 185 34.11 -1.29 -8.29
N VAL A 186 32.86 -1.75 -8.45
CA VAL A 186 32.27 -2.07 -9.76
C VAL A 186 32.07 -0.84 -10.66
N LEU A 187 32.09 0.37 -10.09
CA LEU A 187 31.79 1.64 -10.77
C LEU A 187 33.04 2.53 -11.00
N SER A 188 34.23 2.01 -10.67
CA SER A 188 35.48 2.76 -10.68
C SER A 188 36.49 2.15 -11.64
N ASP A 189 37.00 2.97 -12.56
CA ASP A 189 38.14 2.61 -13.42
C ASP A 189 39.48 2.70 -12.65
N GLU A 190 39.46 3.43 -11.52
CA GLU A 190 40.57 3.64 -10.57
C GLU A 190 40.40 2.75 -9.33
N PRO A 191 41.48 2.38 -8.61
CA PRO A 191 41.35 1.63 -7.36
C PRO A 191 40.55 2.39 -6.30
N VAL A 192 39.66 1.67 -5.63
CA VAL A 192 38.92 2.16 -4.45
C VAL A 192 39.74 1.84 -3.20
N LEU A 193 40.19 2.88 -2.52
CA LEU A 193 40.91 2.83 -1.26
C LEU A 193 39.94 2.55 -0.10
N VAL A 194 40.17 1.43 0.57
CA VAL A 194 39.39 0.95 1.72
C VAL A 194 40.23 1.13 2.97
N ASP A 195 39.85 2.08 3.84
CA ASP A 195 40.51 2.23 5.13
C ASP A 195 40.30 0.96 5.98
N VAL A 196 41.37 0.43 6.55
CA VAL A 196 41.35 -0.74 7.42
C VAL A 196 42.28 -0.55 8.61
N HIS A 197 41.91 -1.16 9.74
CA HIS A 197 42.84 -1.37 10.86
C HIS A 197 42.54 -2.68 11.58
N GLY A 198 43.54 -3.36 12.15
CA GLY A 198 43.31 -4.64 12.82
C GLY A 198 44.59 -5.43 13.09
N GLN A 199 44.46 -6.75 13.27
CA GLN A 199 45.57 -7.64 13.64
C GLN A 199 45.63 -8.85 12.72
N TYR A 200 46.83 -9.16 12.23
CA TYR A 200 47.12 -10.31 11.38
C TYR A 200 48.23 -11.17 11.95
N HIS A 201 48.08 -12.48 11.83
CA HIS A 201 49.08 -13.48 12.16
C HIS A 201 49.73 -13.97 10.86
N ASP A 202 51.06 -13.94 10.82
CA ASP A 202 51.81 -14.60 9.74
C ASP A 202 51.87 -16.10 10.04
N PRO A 203 51.26 -16.98 9.21
CA PRO A 203 51.23 -18.42 9.47
C PRO A 203 52.62 -19.08 9.37
N ALA A 204 53.60 -18.45 8.71
CA ALA A 204 54.95 -18.98 8.59
C ALA A 204 55.81 -18.73 9.85
N THR A 205 55.54 -17.66 10.60
CA THR A 205 56.32 -17.26 11.79
C THR A 205 55.54 -17.32 13.11
N GLY A 206 54.21 -17.38 13.06
CA GLY A 206 53.32 -17.28 14.22
C GLY A 206 53.23 -15.88 14.84
N VAL A 207 53.96 -14.90 14.30
CA VAL A 207 54.03 -13.54 14.85
C VAL A 207 52.84 -12.71 14.38
N ALA A 208 52.21 -12.01 15.32
CA ALA A 208 51.16 -11.05 15.04
C ALA A 208 51.74 -9.67 14.66
N GLY A 209 51.07 -8.96 13.76
CA GLY A 209 51.31 -7.55 13.45
C GLY A 209 50.00 -6.77 13.38
N ASP A 210 50.00 -5.56 13.94
CA ASP A 210 48.88 -4.63 13.79
C ASP A 210 48.98 -3.95 12.43
N ILE A 211 47.90 -4.02 11.66
CA ILE A 211 47.75 -3.41 10.35
C ILE A 211 46.93 -2.12 10.48
N THR A 212 47.36 -1.06 9.79
CA THR A 212 46.61 0.20 9.62
C THR A 212 46.87 0.78 8.23
N GLY A 213 45.89 1.46 7.63
CA GLY A 213 46.08 2.17 6.37
C GLY A 213 44.93 1.93 5.39
N ALA A 214 45.21 1.95 4.09
CA ALA A 214 44.21 1.70 3.06
C ALA A 214 44.62 0.55 2.13
N VAL A 215 43.68 -0.36 1.85
CA VAL A 215 43.79 -1.37 0.79
C VAL A 215 43.31 -0.76 -0.53
N ALA A 216 44.10 -0.87 -1.59
CA ALA A 216 43.66 -0.50 -2.94
C ALA A 216 42.90 -1.67 -3.57
N VAL A 217 41.60 -1.50 -3.84
CA VAL A 217 40.73 -2.55 -4.40
C VAL A 217 40.28 -2.17 -5.80
N TYR A 218 40.63 -3.02 -6.77
CA TYR A 218 40.41 -2.79 -8.19
C TYR A 218 39.18 -3.53 -8.70
N ALA A 219 38.60 -3.05 -9.81
CA ALA A 219 37.58 -3.80 -10.53
C ALA A 219 38.13 -5.16 -11.01
N PRO A 220 37.32 -6.24 -11.07
CA PRO A 220 37.79 -7.62 -11.32
C PRO A 220 38.51 -7.89 -12.65
N ALA A 221 38.64 -6.91 -13.54
CA ALA A 221 39.28 -7.01 -14.84
C ALA A 221 40.65 -6.30 -14.94
N SER A 222 41.12 -5.65 -13.87
CA SER A 222 42.44 -4.99 -13.87
C SER A 222 43.57 -6.02 -13.72
N PRO A 223 44.59 -6.03 -14.60
CA PRO A 223 45.72 -6.95 -14.50
C PRO A 223 46.62 -6.67 -13.28
N ASP A 224 46.61 -5.43 -12.78
CA ASP A 224 47.50 -4.96 -11.70
C ASP A 224 46.89 -5.14 -10.29
N ALA A 225 45.70 -5.75 -10.21
CA ALA A 225 44.81 -5.73 -9.04
C ALA A 225 45.38 -6.37 -7.75
N GLY A 226 46.46 -7.16 -7.86
CA GLY A 226 47.07 -7.87 -6.73
C GLY A 226 48.34 -7.23 -6.19
N GLU A 227 49.19 -6.64 -7.06
CA GLU A 227 50.56 -6.28 -6.69
C GLU A 227 50.63 -5.03 -5.80
N HIS A 228 49.75 -4.05 -6.05
CA HIS A 228 49.71 -2.77 -5.34
C HIS A 228 48.66 -2.68 -4.22
N ALA A 229 47.84 -3.71 -4.03
CA ALA A 229 46.72 -3.70 -3.09
C ALA A 229 47.16 -3.40 -1.64
N ALA A 230 48.37 -3.80 -1.27
CA ALA A 230 48.96 -3.66 0.06
C ALA A 230 49.84 -2.41 0.26
N ASP A 231 50.05 -1.58 -0.77
CA ASP A 231 51.04 -0.49 -0.72
C ASP A 231 50.66 0.63 0.27
N GLY A 232 49.36 0.88 0.44
CA GLY A 232 48.81 1.84 1.41
C GLY A 232 48.72 1.35 2.86
N LEU A 233 49.21 0.13 3.17
CA LEU A 233 49.19 -0.45 4.51
C LEU A 233 50.50 -0.25 5.28
N ASN A 234 50.40 -0.02 6.59
CA ASN A 234 51.49 -0.04 7.55
C ASN A 234 51.32 -1.25 8.48
N CYS A 235 52.44 -1.83 8.94
CA CYS A 235 52.47 -2.94 9.89
C CYS A 235 53.45 -2.68 11.03
N THR A 236 53.09 -3.03 12.27
CA THR A 236 53.96 -2.87 13.45
C THR A 236 55.20 -3.78 13.46
N CYS A 237 55.31 -4.77 12.56
CA CYS A 237 56.51 -5.59 12.41
C CYS A 237 57.71 -4.86 11.75
N GLY A 238 57.50 -3.64 11.23
CA GLY A 238 58.56 -2.76 10.72
C GLY A 238 59.20 -3.15 9.38
N GLN A 239 58.80 -4.28 8.78
CA GLN A 239 59.33 -4.72 7.48
C GLN A 239 58.49 -4.15 6.31
N PRO A 240 59.11 -3.52 5.30
CA PRO A 240 58.42 -3.19 4.06
C PRO A 240 57.96 -4.47 3.35
N HIS A 241 56.76 -4.46 2.77
CA HIS A 241 56.13 -5.61 2.08
C HIS A 241 56.03 -6.92 2.91
N CYS A 242 55.84 -6.83 4.23
CA CYS A 242 55.66 -8.01 5.08
C CYS A 242 54.41 -8.85 4.72
N ALA A 243 54.43 -10.13 5.09
CA ALA A 243 53.32 -11.07 4.87
C ALA A 243 51.99 -10.56 5.45
N HIS A 244 52.01 -9.94 6.63
CA HIS A 244 50.80 -9.39 7.27
C HIS A 244 50.05 -8.38 6.39
N ARG A 245 50.78 -7.50 5.69
CA ARG A 245 50.18 -6.50 4.77
C ARG A 245 49.53 -7.20 3.57
N GLN A 246 50.22 -8.19 2.99
CA GLN A 246 49.75 -8.90 1.82
C GLN A 246 48.52 -9.77 2.13
N LEU A 247 48.51 -10.46 3.27
CA LEU A 247 47.35 -11.22 3.75
C LEU A 247 46.14 -10.31 4.00
N ALA A 248 46.33 -9.18 4.68
CA ALA A 248 45.25 -8.22 4.94
C ALA A 248 44.64 -7.63 3.65
N ALA A 249 45.50 -7.30 2.67
CA ALA A 249 45.03 -6.83 1.36
C ALA A 249 44.30 -7.94 0.58
N ALA A 250 44.83 -9.16 0.58
CA ALA A 250 44.24 -10.31 -0.10
C ALA A 250 42.86 -10.69 0.48
N ASP A 251 42.69 -10.65 1.81
CA ASP A 251 41.43 -10.97 2.48
C ASP A 251 40.32 -9.93 2.18
N VAL A 252 40.68 -8.64 2.14
CA VAL A 252 39.76 -7.54 1.77
C VAL A 252 39.38 -7.63 0.29
N THR A 253 40.37 -7.73 -0.60
CA THR A 253 40.15 -7.83 -2.05
C THR A 253 39.40 -9.13 -2.40
N GLY A 254 39.74 -10.26 -1.81
CA GLY A 254 39.03 -11.53 -1.99
C GLY A 254 37.58 -11.47 -1.51
N SER A 255 37.32 -10.81 -0.37
CA SER A 255 35.96 -10.61 0.15
C SER A 255 35.10 -9.71 -0.73
N ILE A 256 35.71 -8.69 -1.35
CA ILE A 256 35.03 -7.81 -2.30
C ILE A 256 34.82 -8.50 -3.65
N SER A 257 35.85 -9.15 -4.20
CA SER A 257 35.87 -9.70 -5.56
C SER A 257 35.34 -11.13 -5.70
N SER A 258 35.01 -11.82 -4.60
CA SER A 258 34.50 -13.21 -4.59
C SER A 258 33.38 -13.45 -5.64
N PRO A 259 33.64 -14.21 -6.73
CA PRO A 259 32.69 -14.39 -7.82
C PRO A 259 31.39 -15.05 -7.38
N THR A 260 31.47 -15.99 -6.43
CA THR A 260 30.34 -16.75 -5.89
C THR A 260 29.29 -15.83 -5.26
N ARG A 261 29.71 -14.74 -4.58
CA ARG A 261 28.77 -13.79 -3.95
C ARG A 261 28.21 -12.77 -4.95
N LEU A 262 28.99 -12.36 -5.95
CA LEU A 262 28.54 -11.48 -7.04
C LEU A 262 27.48 -12.17 -7.93
N ALA A 263 27.71 -13.44 -8.29
CA ALA A 263 26.76 -14.22 -9.07
C ALA A 263 25.45 -14.50 -8.33
N THR A 264 25.47 -14.64 -7.00
CA THR A 264 24.24 -14.83 -6.19
C THR A 264 23.45 -13.54 -6.05
N ALA A 265 24.09 -12.39 -5.79
CA ALA A 265 23.40 -11.11 -5.70
C ALA A 265 22.76 -10.68 -7.04
N ARG A 266 23.48 -10.88 -8.17
CA ARG A 266 22.92 -10.62 -9.51
C ARG A 266 21.77 -11.57 -9.82
N ARG A 267 21.90 -12.87 -9.57
CA ARG A 267 20.80 -13.84 -9.78
C ARG A 267 19.56 -13.47 -8.95
N ALA A 268 19.72 -13.17 -7.66
CA ALA A 268 18.60 -12.73 -6.82
C ALA A 268 17.91 -11.47 -7.37
N SER A 269 18.68 -10.47 -7.79
CA SER A 269 18.10 -9.25 -8.39
C SER A 269 17.40 -9.51 -9.72
N THR A 270 17.93 -10.39 -10.58
CA THR A 270 17.30 -10.75 -11.85
C THR A 270 16.03 -11.57 -11.63
N THR A 271 16.04 -12.52 -10.69
CA THR A 271 14.87 -13.30 -10.29
C THR A 271 13.75 -12.38 -9.80
N VAL A 272 14.00 -11.50 -8.82
CA VAL A 272 12.99 -10.57 -8.29
C VAL A 272 12.45 -9.63 -9.37
N LEU A 273 13.30 -9.11 -10.27
CA LEU A 273 12.83 -8.27 -11.39
C LEU A 273 12.00 -9.05 -12.42
N SER A 274 12.29 -10.34 -12.63
CA SER A 274 11.51 -11.21 -13.52
C SER A 274 10.16 -11.62 -12.91
N GLU A 275 10.11 -11.84 -11.58
CA GLU A 275 8.89 -12.13 -10.83
C GLU A 275 7.95 -10.92 -10.86
N LEU A 276 8.44 -9.74 -10.47
CA LEU A 276 7.67 -8.48 -10.54
C LEU A 276 7.20 -8.15 -11.97
N GLY A 277 8.01 -8.45 -12.99
CA GLY A 277 7.63 -8.28 -14.39
C GLY A 277 6.51 -9.23 -14.84
N ALA A 278 6.52 -10.47 -14.34
CA ALA A 278 5.47 -11.45 -14.60
C ALA A 278 4.16 -11.10 -13.85
N GLU A 279 4.24 -10.65 -12.60
CA GLU A 279 3.09 -10.15 -11.83
C GLU A 279 2.42 -8.95 -12.53
N HIS A 280 3.21 -7.97 -12.98
CA HIS A 280 2.72 -6.82 -13.75
C HIS A 280 1.99 -7.23 -15.03
N ALA A 281 2.60 -8.12 -15.82
CA ALA A 281 1.99 -8.64 -17.04
C ALA A 281 0.69 -9.42 -16.75
N ALA A 282 0.64 -10.18 -15.64
CA ALA A 282 -0.55 -10.90 -15.22
C ALA A 282 -1.68 -9.95 -14.80
N ALA A 283 -1.37 -8.86 -14.09
CA ALA A 283 -2.34 -7.84 -13.68
C ALA A 283 -2.89 -7.06 -14.88
N GLN A 284 -2.03 -6.61 -15.81
CA GLN A 284 -2.45 -6.00 -17.07
C GLN A 284 -3.34 -6.94 -17.91
N ALA A 285 -2.95 -8.21 -18.01
CA ALA A 285 -3.74 -9.21 -18.74
C ALA A 285 -5.08 -9.51 -18.04
N ALA A 286 -5.13 -9.46 -16.70
CA ALA A 286 -6.39 -9.57 -15.94
C ALA A 286 -7.32 -8.38 -16.21
N GLN A 287 -6.78 -7.16 -16.24
CA GLN A 287 -7.53 -5.95 -16.60
C GLN A 287 -8.09 -6.02 -18.03
N GLN A 288 -7.27 -6.43 -19.00
CA GLN A 288 -7.71 -6.60 -20.39
C GLN A 288 -8.78 -7.68 -20.54
N ARG A 289 -8.63 -8.83 -19.84
CA ARG A 289 -9.68 -9.86 -19.80
C ARG A 289 -10.97 -9.30 -19.22
N ALA A 290 -10.93 -8.65 -18.05
CA ALA A 290 -12.10 -8.02 -17.43
C ALA A 290 -12.84 -7.04 -18.36
N GLN A 291 -12.10 -6.28 -19.18
CA GLN A 291 -12.66 -5.39 -20.19
C GLN A 291 -13.31 -6.13 -21.37
N GLN A 292 -12.71 -7.23 -21.83
CA GLN A 292 -13.16 -7.97 -23.01
C GLN A 292 -14.28 -8.99 -22.71
N THR A 293 -14.29 -9.58 -21.52
CA THR A 293 -15.21 -10.66 -21.15
C THR A 293 -16.42 -10.21 -20.34
N TRP A 294 -16.56 -8.91 -20.04
CA TRP A 294 -17.73 -8.40 -19.33
C TRP A 294 -18.99 -8.57 -20.18
N PRO A 295 -20.02 -9.31 -19.72
CA PRO A 295 -21.21 -9.54 -20.52
C PRO A 295 -21.97 -8.24 -20.80
N ALA A 296 -22.69 -8.20 -21.91
CA ALA A 296 -23.74 -7.20 -22.10
C ALA A 296 -24.78 -7.34 -20.97
N PRO A 297 -25.28 -6.23 -20.40
CA PRO A 297 -26.26 -6.31 -19.33
C PRO A 297 -27.58 -6.90 -19.86
N GLU A 298 -28.17 -7.84 -19.12
CA GLU A 298 -29.49 -8.41 -19.43
C GLU A 298 -30.59 -7.35 -19.41
N VAL A 299 -30.40 -6.34 -18.56
CA VAL A 299 -31.25 -5.14 -18.44
C VAL A 299 -30.41 -3.98 -17.93
N SER A 300 -30.67 -2.76 -18.42
CA SER A 300 -30.07 -1.52 -17.93
C SER A 300 -31.15 -0.72 -17.21
N TYR A 301 -31.00 -0.46 -15.90
CA TYR A 301 -31.99 0.29 -15.13
C TYR A 301 -31.95 1.80 -15.40
N LEU A 302 -30.82 2.32 -15.88
CA LEU A 302 -30.69 3.69 -16.35
C LEU A 302 -31.54 3.94 -17.59
N ASP A 303 -31.45 3.03 -18.57
CA ASP A 303 -32.15 3.12 -19.86
C ASP A 303 -33.60 2.63 -19.74
N ASP A 304 -33.82 1.52 -19.03
CA ASP A 304 -35.14 0.95 -18.71
C ASP A 304 -35.50 1.20 -17.24
N PHE A 305 -36.15 2.34 -17.01
CA PHE A 305 -36.70 2.69 -15.70
C PHE A 305 -37.87 1.80 -15.27
N ASP A 306 -38.61 1.23 -16.22
CA ASP A 306 -39.80 0.44 -15.92
C ASP A 306 -39.40 -0.94 -15.40
N ALA A 307 -38.28 -1.51 -15.87
CA ALA A 307 -37.67 -2.70 -15.27
C ALA A 307 -37.22 -2.49 -13.81
N PHE A 308 -36.57 -1.36 -13.50
CA PHE A 308 -36.28 -0.98 -12.11
C PHE A 308 -37.58 -0.85 -11.29
N GLN A 309 -38.58 -0.18 -11.85
CA GLN A 309 -39.84 0.04 -11.17
C GLN A 309 -40.59 -1.30 -10.93
N ALA A 310 -40.52 -2.24 -11.88
CA ALA A 310 -41.10 -3.58 -11.75
C ALA A 310 -40.42 -4.39 -10.63
N ALA A 311 -39.08 -4.41 -10.57
CA ALA A 311 -38.32 -5.05 -9.50
C ALA A 311 -38.68 -4.46 -8.12
N TYR A 312 -38.71 -3.13 -8.01
CA TYR A 312 -39.10 -2.43 -6.78
C TYR A 312 -40.52 -2.78 -6.32
N GLN A 313 -41.49 -2.89 -7.24
CA GLN A 313 -42.85 -3.32 -6.89
C GLN A 313 -42.92 -4.82 -6.55
N ASP A 314 -42.04 -5.66 -7.08
CA ASP A 314 -41.98 -7.08 -6.68
C ASP A 314 -41.59 -7.23 -5.22
N THR A 315 -40.57 -6.49 -4.77
CA THR A 315 -40.21 -6.43 -3.35
C THR A 315 -41.38 -6.00 -2.48
N LEU A 316 -42.13 -4.97 -2.87
CA LEU A 316 -43.31 -4.55 -2.10
C LEU A 316 -44.38 -5.65 -2.03
N ARG A 317 -44.62 -6.39 -3.12
CA ARG A 317 -45.54 -7.55 -3.12
C ARG A 317 -45.05 -8.73 -2.29
N ARG A 318 -43.73 -8.89 -2.09
CA ARG A 318 -43.17 -9.90 -1.16
C ARG A 318 -43.47 -9.52 0.28
N ILE A 319 -43.21 -8.27 0.65
CA ILE A 319 -43.54 -7.71 1.98
C ILE A 319 -45.04 -7.86 2.27
N GLU A 320 -45.91 -7.51 1.32
CA GLU A 320 -47.37 -7.67 1.45
C GLU A 320 -47.83 -9.12 1.62
N ARG A 321 -47.03 -10.09 1.15
CA ARG A 321 -47.28 -11.54 1.32
C ARG A 321 -46.60 -12.14 2.56
N GLY A 322 -45.76 -11.39 3.27
CA GLY A 322 -44.97 -11.90 4.38
C GLY A 322 -43.83 -12.83 3.96
N GLU A 323 -43.32 -12.68 2.73
CA GLU A 323 -42.19 -13.44 2.20
C GLU A 323 -40.85 -12.74 2.50
N ASP A 324 -39.76 -13.50 2.48
CA ASP A 324 -38.39 -12.96 2.61
C ASP A 324 -38.14 -11.86 1.58
N THR A 325 -37.79 -10.67 2.09
CA THR A 325 -37.85 -9.45 1.28
C THR A 325 -36.63 -9.32 0.37
N VAL A 326 -35.45 -9.65 0.88
CA VAL A 326 -34.24 -9.85 0.09
C VAL A 326 -34.09 -11.36 -0.10
N PRO A 327 -34.18 -11.91 -1.33
CA PRO A 327 -34.02 -13.34 -1.54
C PRO A 327 -32.55 -13.74 -1.34
N LEU A 328 -32.29 -14.86 -0.66
CA LEU A 328 -30.98 -15.51 -0.64
C LEU A 328 -30.83 -16.39 -1.89
N LEU A 329 -29.66 -16.34 -2.53
CA LEU A 329 -29.31 -17.17 -3.69
C LEU A 329 -28.21 -18.17 -3.29
N TYR A 330 -28.31 -19.41 -3.72
CA TYR A 330 -27.33 -20.46 -3.40
C TYR A 330 -26.44 -20.84 -4.59
N GLU A 331 -27.00 -20.89 -5.80
CA GLU A 331 -26.28 -21.23 -7.03
C GLU A 331 -25.90 -19.96 -7.80
N ASP A 332 -24.61 -19.83 -8.18
CA ASP A 332 -24.04 -18.66 -8.88
C ASP A 332 -24.57 -17.33 -8.31
N ALA A 333 -24.48 -17.17 -6.98
CA ALA A 333 -25.12 -16.04 -6.31
C ALA A 333 -24.50 -14.70 -6.74
N THR A 334 -23.25 -14.70 -7.19
CA THR A 334 -22.46 -13.50 -7.53
C THR A 334 -22.28 -13.26 -9.03
N GLY A 335 -22.69 -14.18 -9.91
CA GLY A 335 -22.55 -14.03 -11.36
C GLY A 335 -21.10 -14.19 -11.81
N GLY A 336 -20.43 -15.21 -11.29
CA GLY A 336 -18.99 -15.47 -11.49
C GLY A 336 -18.04 -14.54 -10.74
N LEU A 337 -18.50 -13.42 -10.16
CA LEU A 337 -17.63 -12.41 -9.52
C LEU A 337 -16.84 -12.98 -8.33
N GLY A 338 -17.45 -13.87 -7.54
CA GLY A 338 -16.84 -14.56 -6.41
C GLY A 338 -16.40 -16.01 -6.72
N ALA A 339 -16.50 -16.46 -7.98
CA ALA A 339 -16.33 -17.88 -8.31
C ALA A 339 -14.87 -18.35 -8.18
N ARG A 340 -14.68 -19.58 -7.68
CA ARG A 340 -13.34 -20.16 -7.49
C ARG A 340 -12.58 -20.28 -8.83
N GLY A 341 -11.34 -19.79 -8.85
CA GLY A 341 -10.42 -19.88 -9.98
C GLY A 341 -10.55 -18.82 -11.10
N HIS A 342 -11.63 -18.04 -11.14
CA HIS A 342 -11.81 -16.97 -12.15
C HIS A 342 -12.47 -15.68 -11.63
N GLY A 343 -13.23 -15.76 -10.53
CA GLY A 343 -13.64 -14.62 -9.72
C GLY A 343 -12.62 -14.28 -8.63
N ARG A 344 -13.09 -13.58 -7.59
CA ARG A 344 -12.31 -13.09 -6.46
C ARG A 344 -12.69 -13.83 -5.18
N GLY A 345 -11.69 -14.25 -4.40
CA GLY A 345 -11.94 -14.63 -3.01
C GLY A 345 -12.45 -13.43 -2.22
N PHE A 346 -13.35 -13.67 -1.28
CA PHE A 346 -13.87 -12.65 -0.37
C PHE A 346 -13.86 -13.17 1.08
N GLY A 347 -14.06 -12.29 2.04
CA GLY A 347 -14.27 -12.65 3.43
C GLY A 347 -15.31 -11.73 4.08
N VAL A 348 -15.90 -12.17 5.18
CA VAL A 348 -16.84 -11.39 5.97
C VAL A 348 -16.44 -11.38 7.44
N GLU A 349 -16.60 -10.23 8.09
CA GLU A 349 -16.54 -10.10 9.54
C GLU A 349 -17.94 -9.69 10.02
N ILE A 350 -18.54 -10.51 10.89
CA ILE A 350 -19.92 -10.40 11.37
C ILE A 350 -19.87 -10.04 12.86
N GLU A 351 -19.99 -8.75 13.16
CA GLU A 351 -20.07 -8.27 14.54
C GLU A 351 -21.47 -8.44 15.14
N PHE A 352 -21.55 -8.75 16.42
CA PHE A 352 -22.80 -8.83 17.18
C PHE A 352 -22.65 -8.32 18.62
N GLU A 353 -23.73 -7.74 19.15
CA GLU A 353 -23.92 -7.55 20.60
C GLU A 353 -24.83 -8.66 21.14
N LEU A 354 -24.80 -8.89 22.45
CA LEU A 354 -25.70 -9.81 23.14
C LEU A 354 -26.90 -9.05 23.72
N GLY A 355 -28.12 -9.53 23.43
CA GLY A 355 -29.34 -8.97 24.00
C GLY A 355 -29.44 -9.18 25.52
N GLU A 356 -30.30 -8.40 26.19
CA GLU A 356 -30.48 -8.46 27.65
C GLU A 356 -30.85 -9.85 28.19
N GLU A 357 -31.48 -10.70 27.37
CA GLU A 357 -31.88 -12.07 27.70
C GLU A 357 -30.78 -13.13 27.44
N ALA A 358 -29.64 -12.73 26.84
CA ALA A 358 -28.55 -13.64 26.54
C ALA A 358 -27.92 -14.23 27.81
N SER A 359 -27.58 -15.52 27.76
CA SER A 359 -26.97 -16.18 28.92
C SER A 359 -25.53 -15.69 29.16
N TYR A 360 -25.08 -15.73 30.41
CA TYR A 360 -23.66 -15.49 30.78
C TYR A 360 -22.66 -16.44 30.07
N GLY A 361 -23.15 -17.52 29.44
CA GLY A 361 -22.37 -18.45 28.62
C GLY A 361 -22.38 -18.17 27.12
N ALA A 362 -23.19 -17.22 26.63
CA ALA A 362 -23.59 -17.12 25.21
C ALA A 362 -22.40 -17.18 24.23
N ARG A 363 -21.35 -16.36 24.41
CA ARG A 363 -20.16 -16.39 23.54
C ARG A 363 -19.46 -17.74 23.48
N ARG A 364 -19.37 -18.46 24.62
CA ARG A 364 -18.76 -19.80 24.67
C ARG A 364 -19.67 -20.83 23.99
N ASN A 365 -20.99 -20.69 24.14
CA ASN A 365 -21.93 -21.56 23.44
C ASN A 365 -21.89 -21.31 21.92
N ILE A 366 -21.78 -20.06 21.46
CA ILE A 366 -21.58 -19.73 20.04
C ILE A 366 -20.31 -20.41 19.51
N ALA A 367 -19.18 -20.31 20.23
CA ALA A 367 -17.94 -21.00 19.83
C ALA A 367 -18.08 -22.53 19.80
N HIS A 368 -18.79 -23.13 20.76
CA HIS A 368 -19.09 -24.56 20.75
C HIS A 368 -19.96 -24.96 19.55
N ASP A 369 -21.05 -24.24 19.29
CA ASP A 369 -21.97 -24.57 18.20
C ASP A 369 -21.33 -24.35 16.81
N LEU A 370 -20.42 -23.40 16.66
CA LEU A 370 -19.61 -23.24 15.44
C LEU A 370 -18.68 -24.45 15.21
N ALA A 371 -18.06 -24.97 16.27
CA ALA A 371 -17.21 -26.16 16.19
C ALA A 371 -18.04 -27.43 15.92
N ASP A 372 -19.17 -27.61 16.62
CA ASP A 372 -20.08 -28.75 16.44
C ASP A 372 -20.75 -28.76 15.05
N ALA A 373 -20.93 -27.59 14.43
CA ALA A 373 -21.37 -27.44 13.04
C ALA A 373 -20.26 -27.73 11.99
N GLY A 374 -18.99 -27.87 12.43
CA GLY A 374 -17.83 -28.01 11.55
C GLY A 374 -17.50 -26.74 10.76
N LEU A 375 -17.82 -25.57 11.33
CA LEU A 375 -17.50 -24.24 10.79
C LEU A 375 -16.21 -23.68 11.39
N ALA A 376 -15.88 -24.06 12.64
CA ALA A 376 -14.63 -23.73 13.31
C ALA A 376 -13.83 -25.01 13.65
N GLU A 377 -12.50 -24.95 13.59
CA GLU A 377 -11.59 -26.05 13.98
C GLU A 377 -11.76 -26.43 15.45
N ASP A 378 -12.03 -25.44 16.31
CA ASP A 378 -12.26 -25.62 17.74
C ASP A 378 -13.27 -24.60 18.32
N SER A 379 -13.48 -24.67 19.63
CA SER A 379 -14.35 -23.75 20.39
C SER A 379 -13.57 -22.62 21.07
N THR A 380 -12.36 -22.30 20.58
CA THR A 380 -11.54 -21.21 21.10
C THR A 380 -12.14 -19.86 20.70
N ILE A 381 -12.23 -18.96 21.68
CA ILE A 381 -12.45 -17.53 21.45
C ILE A 381 -11.06 -16.90 21.32
N TRP A 382 -10.77 -16.32 20.17
CA TRP A 382 -9.45 -15.79 19.83
C TRP A 382 -9.31 -14.33 20.25
N GLY A 383 -8.09 -13.89 20.57
CA GLY A 383 -7.83 -12.47 20.80
C GLY A 383 -7.96 -11.65 19.51
N TYR A 384 -8.32 -10.38 19.63
CA TYR A 384 -8.50 -9.43 18.52
C TYR A 384 -7.34 -9.49 17.50
N HIS A 385 -7.61 -9.99 16.29
CA HIS A 385 -6.64 -10.14 15.20
C HIS A 385 -5.38 -10.99 15.53
N GLU A 386 -5.39 -11.74 16.64
CA GLU A 386 -4.31 -12.65 17.05
C GLU A 386 -3.94 -13.68 15.95
N PRO A 387 -4.89 -14.25 15.17
CA PRO A 387 -4.59 -15.21 14.10
C PRO A 387 -3.88 -14.62 12.87
N ARG A 388 -3.69 -13.29 12.73
CA ARG A 388 -2.98 -12.70 11.58
C ARG A 388 -1.56 -13.23 11.40
N ILE A 389 -0.97 -13.83 12.43
CA ILE A 389 0.36 -14.47 12.42
C ILE A 389 0.34 -15.81 11.63
N GLY A 390 -0.79 -16.53 11.61
CA GLY A 390 -0.94 -17.80 10.89
C GLY A 390 -1.28 -17.64 9.40
N GLY A 391 -1.80 -16.49 9.01
CA GLY A 391 -2.30 -16.23 7.66
C GLY A 391 -3.77 -16.63 7.47
N TYR A 392 -4.37 -16.20 6.36
CA TYR A 392 -5.75 -16.55 6.00
C TYR A 392 -5.81 -17.93 5.32
N THR A 393 -6.83 -18.71 5.64
CA THR A 393 -7.12 -20.03 5.07
C THR A 393 -8.41 -19.98 4.23
N ASP A 394 -8.56 -20.86 3.24
CA ASP A 394 -9.82 -21.10 2.51
C ASP A 394 -10.51 -22.42 2.94
N ALA A 395 -10.04 -23.03 4.04
CA ALA A 395 -10.65 -24.20 4.65
C ALA A 395 -12.01 -23.86 5.28
N ARG A 396 -12.99 -24.76 5.14
CA ARG A 396 -14.39 -24.54 5.58
C ARG A 396 -14.52 -24.40 7.10
N ASP A 397 -13.70 -25.12 7.85
CA ASP A 397 -13.55 -25.06 9.30
C ASP A 397 -12.70 -23.86 9.79
N GLY A 398 -12.39 -22.92 8.90
CA GLY A 398 -11.57 -21.74 9.20
C GLY A 398 -12.33 -20.53 9.78
N TRP A 399 -13.62 -20.65 10.12
CA TRP A 399 -14.35 -19.57 10.81
C TRP A 399 -13.85 -19.45 12.26
N ARG A 400 -13.82 -18.21 12.78
CA ARG A 400 -13.37 -17.93 14.16
C ARG A 400 -14.29 -16.93 14.83
N LEU A 401 -14.51 -17.12 16.14
CA LEU A 401 -15.05 -16.08 17.02
C LEU A 401 -13.88 -15.34 17.69
N GLU A 402 -13.72 -14.06 17.38
CA GLU A 402 -12.70 -13.18 17.96
C GLU A 402 -13.31 -12.28 19.06
N GLU A 403 -12.47 -11.82 19.99
CA GLU A 403 -12.75 -10.66 20.86
C GLU A 403 -12.60 -9.37 20.05
N ASP A 404 -13.64 -8.54 20.04
CA ASP A 404 -13.53 -7.13 19.63
C ASP A 404 -13.76 -6.20 20.83
N SER A 405 -13.22 -4.98 20.76
CA SER A 405 -13.27 -3.99 21.86
C SER A 405 -14.48 -3.05 21.81
N THR A 406 -15.30 -3.13 20.77
CA THR A 406 -16.44 -2.25 20.47
C THR A 406 -17.79 -2.97 20.45
N VAL A 407 -17.80 -4.30 20.38
CA VAL A 407 -18.99 -5.19 20.43
C VAL A 407 -18.74 -6.40 21.35
N ASP A 408 -19.76 -7.24 21.58
CA ASP A 408 -19.59 -8.45 22.41
C ASP A 408 -18.78 -9.54 21.71
N GLY A 409 -18.83 -9.63 20.38
CA GLY A 409 -18.00 -10.54 19.59
C GLY A 409 -18.06 -10.30 18.09
N GLU A 410 -17.04 -10.79 17.38
CA GLU A 410 -16.91 -10.71 15.93
C GLU A 410 -16.65 -12.13 15.38
N ILE A 411 -17.42 -12.55 14.37
CA ILE A 411 -17.14 -13.80 13.65
C ILE A 411 -16.44 -13.49 12.33
N VAL A 412 -15.21 -13.97 12.20
CA VAL A 412 -14.35 -13.77 11.02
C VAL A 412 -14.37 -15.03 10.16
N SER A 413 -14.64 -14.87 8.86
CA SER A 413 -14.68 -15.99 7.91
C SER A 413 -13.29 -16.46 7.45
N PRO A 414 -13.17 -17.69 6.91
CA PRO A 414 -12.09 -18.03 6.00
C PRO A 414 -12.22 -17.24 4.67
N ILE A 415 -11.32 -17.48 3.72
CA ILE A 415 -11.45 -17.01 2.34
C ILE A 415 -12.58 -17.79 1.67
N LEU A 416 -13.68 -17.10 1.42
CA LEU A 416 -14.91 -17.60 0.82
C LEU A 416 -14.89 -17.43 -0.71
N PHE A 417 -15.69 -18.26 -1.37
CA PHE A 417 -15.95 -18.23 -2.81
C PHE A 417 -17.44 -18.47 -3.05
N ASP A 418 -17.96 -18.08 -4.22
CA ASP A 418 -19.36 -18.26 -4.56
C ASP A 418 -19.71 -19.74 -4.81
N THR A 419 -20.16 -20.43 -3.75
CA THR A 419 -20.64 -21.80 -3.76
C THR A 419 -21.87 -21.94 -2.86
N PRO A 420 -22.79 -22.90 -3.11
CA PRO A 420 -23.94 -23.14 -2.24
C PRO A 420 -23.55 -23.36 -0.77
N GLU A 421 -22.45 -24.07 -0.52
CA GLU A 421 -21.94 -24.35 0.82
C GLU A 421 -21.51 -23.07 1.54
N THR A 422 -20.86 -22.13 0.85
CA THR A 422 -20.47 -20.84 1.44
C THR A 422 -21.69 -20.05 1.93
N TRP A 423 -22.78 -20.06 1.17
CA TRP A 423 -24.01 -19.34 1.54
C TRP A 423 -24.78 -20.06 2.65
N GLN A 424 -24.76 -21.40 2.68
CA GLN A 424 -25.26 -22.21 3.80
C GLN A 424 -24.46 -21.96 5.08
N ASP A 425 -23.14 -21.85 4.98
CA ASP A 425 -22.26 -21.58 6.11
C ASP A 425 -22.51 -20.17 6.70
N ILE A 426 -22.67 -19.14 5.87
CA ILE A 426 -23.07 -17.79 6.31
C ILE A 426 -24.46 -17.83 7.00
N GLU A 427 -25.44 -18.55 6.44
CA GLU A 427 -26.76 -18.71 7.04
C GLU A 427 -26.69 -19.41 8.41
N ALA A 428 -25.90 -20.48 8.51
CA ALA A 428 -25.67 -21.23 9.73
C ALA A 428 -24.98 -20.39 10.82
N VAL A 429 -23.91 -19.66 10.48
CA VAL A 429 -23.26 -18.69 11.38
C VAL A 429 -24.26 -17.69 11.94
N CYS A 430 -25.06 -17.06 11.06
CA CYS A 430 -26.09 -16.10 11.46
C CYS A 430 -27.18 -16.73 12.35
N ALA A 431 -27.56 -17.98 12.09
CA ALA A 431 -28.53 -18.71 12.89
C ALA A 431 -27.99 -19.07 14.28
N ILE A 432 -26.73 -19.52 14.39
CA ILE A 432 -26.06 -19.83 15.67
C ILE A 432 -25.98 -18.59 16.55
N VAL A 433 -25.52 -17.45 16.01
CA VAL A 433 -25.44 -16.19 16.76
C VAL A 433 -26.82 -15.77 17.29
N ARG A 434 -27.87 -15.81 16.44
CA ARG A 434 -29.24 -15.49 16.86
C ARG A 434 -29.78 -16.46 17.91
N ALA A 435 -29.48 -17.76 17.81
CA ALA A 435 -29.95 -18.77 18.77
C ALA A 435 -29.42 -18.54 20.20
N HIS A 436 -28.24 -17.94 20.35
CA HIS A 436 -27.66 -17.58 21.65
C HIS A 436 -27.93 -16.13 22.10
N GLY A 437 -28.86 -15.44 21.43
CA GLY A 437 -29.30 -14.08 21.79
C GLY A 437 -28.44 -12.96 21.20
N GLY A 438 -27.61 -13.26 20.21
CA GLY A 438 -26.85 -12.24 19.46
C GLY A 438 -27.76 -11.40 18.56
N ILE A 439 -27.46 -10.11 18.50
CA ILE A 439 -28.22 -9.08 17.76
C ILE A 439 -27.28 -8.11 17.04
N ALA A 440 -27.73 -7.59 15.89
CA ALA A 440 -27.06 -6.48 15.20
C ALA A 440 -27.62 -5.14 15.69
N THR A 441 -26.74 -4.18 16.00
CA THR A 441 -27.09 -2.89 16.63
C THR A 441 -26.41 -1.71 15.94
N VAL A 442 -26.44 -0.52 16.56
CA VAL A 442 -25.72 0.65 16.06
C VAL A 442 -24.21 0.61 16.37
N SER A 443 -23.77 -0.31 17.23
CA SER A 443 -22.34 -0.57 17.45
C SER A 443 -21.75 -1.42 16.32
N THR A 444 -22.51 -2.42 15.86
CA THR A 444 -22.00 -3.53 15.03
C THR A 444 -21.64 -3.16 13.59
N GLY A 445 -20.41 -3.51 13.22
CA GLY A 445 -19.80 -3.66 11.90
C GLY A 445 -20.42 -4.75 11.03
N GLY A 446 -20.37 -4.54 9.73
CA GLY A 446 -20.40 -5.60 8.72
C GLY A 446 -19.24 -5.33 7.78
N HIS A 447 -18.16 -6.12 7.87
CA HIS A 447 -16.99 -5.90 7.02
C HIS A 447 -16.98 -6.92 5.90
N VAL A 448 -16.71 -6.45 4.68
CA VAL A 448 -16.50 -7.33 3.52
C VAL A 448 -15.10 -7.11 2.99
N HIS A 449 -14.29 -8.16 2.98
CA HIS A 449 -12.96 -8.16 2.40
C HIS A 449 -13.04 -8.72 0.98
N VAL A 450 -12.45 -8.05 0.00
CA VAL A 450 -12.43 -8.51 -1.40
C VAL A 450 -11.00 -8.53 -1.91
N ALA A 451 -10.58 -9.67 -2.47
CA ALA A 451 -9.24 -9.83 -3.03
C ALA A 451 -8.95 -8.82 -4.17
N THR A 452 -7.87 -8.07 -4.00
CA THR A 452 -7.33 -7.08 -4.95
C THR A 452 -5.95 -7.45 -5.47
N GLY A 453 -5.46 -8.67 -5.26
CA GLY A 453 -4.14 -9.11 -5.77
C GLY A 453 -3.93 -8.90 -7.29
N ASN A 454 -5.00 -8.96 -8.08
CA ASN A 454 -4.94 -8.65 -9.53
C ASN A 454 -4.94 -7.14 -9.87
N PHE A 455 -4.96 -6.25 -8.87
CA PHE A 455 -4.65 -4.83 -9.04
C PHE A 455 -3.13 -4.59 -8.98
N ASP A 456 -2.37 -5.47 -8.31
CA ASP A 456 -0.90 -5.38 -8.20
C ASP A 456 -0.45 -3.97 -7.73
N HIS A 457 0.74 -3.52 -8.08
CA HIS A 457 1.26 -2.18 -7.79
C HIS A 457 0.59 -1.05 -8.62
N LEU A 458 -0.53 -1.31 -9.32
CA LEU A 458 -1.25 -0.31 -10.11
C LEU A 458 -2.11 0.58 -9.20
N ALA A 459 -1.54 1.73 -8.80
CA ALA A 459 -2.23 2.75 -8.02
C ALA A 459 -3.54 3.23 -8.68
N ALA A 460 -3.60 3.23 -10.02
CA ALA A 460 -4.76 3.61 -10.81
C ALA A 460 -6.02 2.76 -10.54
N ASN A 461 -5.86 1.46 -10.28
CA ASN A 461 -6.98 0.54 -10.04
C ASN A 461 -7.62 0.82 -8.67
N HIS A 462 -6.78 0.97 -7.64
CA HIS A 462 -7.20 1.37 -6.30
C HIS A 462 -7.81 2.79 -6.28
N ALA A 463 -7.21 3.72 -7.02
CA ALA A 463 -7.76 5.07 -7.19
C ALA A 463 -9.13 5.05 -7.89
N ARG A 464 -9.35 4.14 -8.84
CA ARG A 464 -10.64 3.95 -9.50
C ARG A 464 -11.68 3.36 -8.53
N LEU A 465 -11.30 2.41 -7.67
CA LEU A 465 -12.18 1.86 -6.63
C LEU A 465 -12.63 2.95 -5.65
N LEU A 466 -11.69 3.75 -5.12
CA LEU A 466 -12.00 4.90 -4.25
C LEU A 466 -12.94 5.91 -4.93
N ARG A 467 -12.72 6.21 -6.23
CA ARG A 467 -13.62 7.09 -7.00
C ARG A 467 -14.99 6.48 -7.22
N LEU A 468 -15.12 5.16 -7.45
CA LEU A 468 -16.41 4.49 -7.58
C LEU A 468 -17.19 4.50 -6.25
N VAL A 469 -16.53 4.25 -5.13
CA VAL A 469 -17.17 4.36 -3.80
C VAL A 469 -17.66 5.79 -3.55
N ALA A 470 -16.85 6.81 -3.85
CA ALA A 470 -17.26 8.22 -3.71
C ALA A 470 -18.38 8.64 -4.68
N ALA A 471 -18.40 8.07 -5.89
CA ALA A 471 -19.41 8.36 -6.92
C ALA A 471 -20.80 7.81 -6.60
N TYR A 472 -20.89 6.85 -5.69
CA TYR A 472 -22.15 6.26 -5.24
C TYR A 472 -22.30 6.34 -3.72
N GLN A 473 -21.55 7.20 -3.05
CA GLN A 473 -21.39 7.17 -1.60
C GLN A 473 -22.72 7.28 -0.85
N ASP A 474 -23.58 8.27 -1.12
CA ASP A 474 -24.89 8.38 -0.44
C ASP A 474 -25.77 7.13 -0.70
N THR A 475 -25.72 6.60 -1.92
CA THR A 475 -26.43 5.38 -2.32
C THR A 475 -25.90 4.12 -1.62
N LEU A 476 -24.58 4.01 -1.46
CA LEU A 476 -23.93 2.90 -0.77
C LEU A 476 -24.24 2.95 0.73
N PHE A 477 -24.24 4.13 1.36
CA PHE A 477 -24.65 4.30 2.76
C PHE A 477 -26.15 4.03 2.99
N ARG A 478 -27.02 4.25 1.99
CA ARG A 478 -28.39 3.73 2.03
C ARG A 478 -28.42 2.21 2.00
N LEU A 479 -27.74 1.58 1.04
CA LEU A 479 -27.69 0.12 0.90
C LEU A 479 -26.98 -0.57 2.08
N ALA A 480 -26.11 0.15 2.76
CA ALA A 480 -25.45 -0.28 3.99
C ALA A 480 -26.33 -0.31 5.21
N THR A 481 -27.47 0.40 5.23
CA THR A 481 -28.34 0.45 6.41
C THR A 481 -28.90 -0.95 6.70
N ASN A 482 -28.78 -1.42 7.95
CA ASN A 482 -29.44 -2.65 8.38
C ASN A 482 -30.98 -2.47 8.24
N PRO A 483 -31.70 -3.38 7.56
CA PRO A 483 -33.12 -3.18 7.25
C PRO A 483 -34.06 -3.20 8.46
N ASP A 484 -33.66 -3.80 9.60
CA ASP A 484 -34.38 -3.73 10.87
C ASP A 484 -34.23 -2.36 11.55
N ARG A 485 -33.34 -1.49 11.03
CA ARG A 485 -33.06 -0.15 11.53
C ARG A 485 -33.62 0.91 10.57
N ARG A 486 -33.94 2.09 11.12
CA ARG A 486 -34.52 3.21 10.34
C ARG A 486 -33.47 4.03 9.60
N THR A 487 -32.21 3.93 10.00
CA THR A 487 -31.07 4.74 9.56
C THR A 487 -29.79 3.97 9.83
N HIS A 488 -28.81 4.13 8.94
CA HIS A 488 -27.41 3.72 9.11
C HIS A 488 -26.84 4.02 10.50
N ARG A 489 -25.85 3.25 10.98
CA ARG A 489 -25.17 3.46 12.28
C ARG A 489 -24.39 4.78 12.44
N GLY A 490 -24.47 5.70 11.47
CA GLY A 490 -23.58 6.85 11.35
C GLY A 490 -22.19 6.49 10.81
N THR A 491 -21.24 7.42 10.89
CA THR A 491 -19.94 7.34 10.19
C THR A 491 -18.73 7.21 11.11
N ALA A 492 -18.91 7.01 12.41
CA ALA A 492 -17.81 7.09 13.39
C ALA A 492 -16.65 6.11 13.11
N TRP A 493 -16.98 4.92 12.59
CA TRP A 493 -16.05 3.85 12.24
C TRP A 493 -15.98 3.54 10.74
N CYS A 494 -16.56 4.42 9.92
CA CYS A 494 -16.63 4.25 8.46
C CYS A 494 -16.76 5.61 7.76
N THR A 495 -15.93 6.57 8.13
CA THR A 495 -15.93 7.90 7.49
C THR A 495 -15.66 7.79 5.98
N PRO A 496 -16.37 8.55 5.13
CA PRO A 496 -16.10 8.55 3.69
C PRO A 496 -14.63 8.83 3.36
N ASN A 497 -14.07 8.03 2.45
CA ASN A 497 -12.67 8.13 2.09
C ASN A 497 -12.31 9.48 1.43
N PRO A 498 -11.10 10.01 1.68
CA PRO A 498 -10.60 11.17 0.96
C PRO A 498 -10.26 10.79 -0.50
N THR A 499 -11.00 11.35 -1.46
CA THR A 499 -10.64 11.23 -2.88
C THR A 499 -9.58 12.25 -3.27
N ALA A 500 -8.46 11.80 -3.82
CA ALA A 500 -7.45 12.67 -4.41
C ALA A 500 -7.81 12.98 -5.89
N SER A 501 -8.02 14.25 -6.21
CA SER A 501 -8.36 14.72 -7.56
C SER A 501 -7.27 14.41 -8.59
N ALA A 502 -6.00 14.56 -8.20
CA ALA A 502 -4.83 14.19 -9.01
C ALA A 502 -4.55 12.67 -9.05
N GLY A 503 -5.37 11.84 -8.39
CA GLY A 503 -5.09 10.42 -8.20
C GLY A 503 -4.01 10.15 -7.14
N PHE A 504 -3.28 9.05 -7.28
CA PHE A 504 -2.23 8.63 -6.36
C PHE A 504 -0.98 8.19 -7.15
N GLU A 505 0.19 8.60 -6.67
CA GLU A 505 1.50 8.29 -7.29
C GLU A 505 1.86 6.80 -7.16
N SER A 506 1.49 6.15 -6.05
CA SER A 506 1.86 4.77 -5.76
C SER A 506 0.85 4.07 -4.85
N VAL A 507 0.86 2.73 -4.87
CA VAL A 507 0.08 1.91 -3.93
C VAL A 507 0.46 2.18 -2.47
N THR A 508 1.71 2.56 -2.18
CA THR A 508 2.08 3.01 -0.82
C THR A 508 1.35 4.30 -0.43
N GLN A 509 1.19 5.26 -1.35
CA GLN A 509 0.44 6.49 -1.10
C GLN A 509 -1.07 6.22 -0.95
N VAL A 510 -1.62 5.30 -1.75
CA VAL A 510 -3.00 4.79 -1.62
C VAL A 510 -3.24 4.23 -0.23
N ARG A 511 -2.41 3.26 0.21
CA ARG A 511 -2.50 2.66 1.56
C ARG A 511 -2.37 3.73 2.63
N GLN A 512 -1.31 4.54 2.62
CA GLN A 512 -1.06 5.52 3.69
C GLN A 512 -2.20 6.51 3.92
N ARG A 513 -2.95 6.87 2.86
CA ARG A 513 -4.11 7.78 2.97
C ARG A 513 -5.44 7.09 3.31
N ASN A 514 -5.52 5.75 3.24
CA ASN A 514 -6.75 4.97 3.42
C ASN A 514 -6.58 3.76 4.35
N SER A 515 -5.49 3.71 5.13
CA SER A 515 -5.17 2.65 6.09
C SER A 515 -5.69 3.03 7.47
N SER A 516 -7.00 2.88 7.68
CA SER A 516 -7.66 3.22 8.95
C SER A 516 -8.92 2.38 9.14
N HIS A 517 -9.10 1.84 10.34
CA HIS A 517 -10.35 1.19 10.76
C HIS A 517 -11.52 2.19 10.88
N GLY A 518 -11.26 3.49 10.72
CA GLY A 518 -12.27 4.55 10.72
C GLY A 518 -12.73 5.04 9.35
N VAL A 519 -12.32 4.44 8.22
CA VAL A 519 -12.78 4.82 6.87
C VAL A 519 -13.67 3.76 6.22
N ALA A 520 -14.57 4.20 5.32
CA ALA A 520 -15.57 3.38 4.63
C ALA A 520 -14.97 2.24 3.77
N LEU A 521 -13.82 2.51 3.14
CA LEU A 521 -13.01 1.53 2.42
C LEU A 521 -11.59 1.55 2.99
N ASN A 522 -11.26 0.59 3.84
CA ASN A 522 -9.91 0.44 4.39
C ASN A 522 -9.01 -0.31 3.40
N LEU A 523 -7.81 0.23 3.18
CA LEU A 523 -6.80 -0.30 2.26
C LEU A 523 -5.49 -0.63 3.00
N SER A 524 -5.54 -0.86 4.32
CA SER A 524 -4.38 -1.22 5.14
C SER A 524 -3.67 -2.49 4.65
N ALA A 525 -4.44 -3.46 4.13
CA ALA A 525 -3.95 -4.72 3.58
C ALA A 525 -3.49 -4.63 2.10
N VAL A 526 -3.32 -3.43 1.53
CA VAL A 526 -2.84 -3.25 0.16
C VAL A 526 -1.34 -2.95 0.14
N HIS A 527 -0.55 -3.86 -0.42
CA HIS A 527 0.91 -3.79 -0.47
C HIS A 527 1.50 -3.88 -1.89
N GLY A 528 0.67 -4.21 -2.89
CA GLY A 528 1.11 -4.66 -4.22
C GLY A 528 1.47 -6.15 -4.22
N HIS A 529 0.69 -6.99 -3.54
CA HIS A 529 0.95 -8.43 -3.40
C HIS A 529 -0.28 -9.28 -3.78
N PRO A 530 -0.10 -10.57 -4.17
CA PRO A 530 -1.21 -11.45 -4.57
C PRO A 530 -2.30 -11.64 -3.50
N ASN A 531 -1.96 -11.49 -2.22
CA ASN A 531 -2.87 -11.63 -1.08
C ASN A 531 -3.49 -10.30 -0.62
N ASP A 532 -3.27 -9.21 -1.36
CA ASP A 532 -3.89 -7.91 -1.08
C ASP A 532 -5.42 -8.03 -1.14
N HIS A 533 -6.09 -7.27 -0.27
CA HIS A 533 -7.53 -7.08 -0.31
C HIS A 533 -7.93 -5.66 0.09
N ALA A 534 -9.10 -5.24 -0.39
CA ALA A 534 -9.79 -4.04 0.09
C ALA A 534 -10.90 -4.44 1.06
N GLU A 535 -11.06 -3.67 2.13
CA GLU A 535 -12.02 -3.92 3.19
C GLU A 535 -13.12 -2.85 3.19
N PHE A 536 -14.34 -3.26 2.90
CA PHE A 536 -15.52 -2.41 2.90
C PHE A 536 -16.12 -2.38 4.30
N ARG A 537 -15.81 -1.33 5.06
CA ARG A 537 -16.27 -1.11 6.45
C ARG A 537 -17.56 -0.30 6.56
N MET A 538 -18.12 0.13 5.43
CA MET A 538 -19.31 0.98 5.43
C MET A 538 -20.61 0.25 5.74
N TRP A 539 -20.69 -1.08 5.63
CA TRP A 539 -21.94 -1.81 5.84
C TRP A 539 -22.34 -1.88 7.33
N ASP A 540 -23.62 -1.66 7.67
CA ASP A 540 -24.16 -1.96 9.01
C ASP A 540 -24.08 -3.48 9.26
N GLY A 541 -23.82 -3.88 10.51
CA GLY A 541 -23.89 -5.28 10.92
C GLY A 541 -25.29 -5.87 10.69
N SER A 542 -25.35 -7.15 10.36
CA SER A 542 -26.56 -7.89 10.03
C SER A 542 -26.42 -9.35 10.43
N LEU A 543 -27.53 -9.99 10.80
CA LEU A 543 -27.64 -11.44 11.02
C LEU A 543 -28.63 -12.08 10.03
N ASP A 544 -28.87 -11.40 8.91
CA ASP A 544 -29.58 -11.86 7.71
C ASP A 544 -28.56 -12.13 6.59
N ALA A 545 -28.47 -13.39 6.18
CA ALA A 545 -27.54 -13.86 5.15
C ALA A 545 -27.81 -13.27 3.75
N ALA A 546 -29.06 -12.94 3.42
CA ALA A 546 -29.40 -12.33 2.13
C ALA A 546 -28.97 -10.86 2.07
N VAL A 547 -29.02 -10.15 3.19
CA VAL A 547 -28.44 -8.79 3.34
C VAL A 547 -26.92 -8.85 3.19
N ILE A 548 -26.25 -9.75 3.91
CA ILE A 548 -24.79 -9.95 3.82
C ILE A 548 -24.38 -10.32 2.39
N GLN A 549 -25.07 -11.27 1.75
CA GLN A 549 -24.84 -11.64 0.35
C GLN A 549 -24.97 -10.44 -0.60
N THR A 550 -25.96 -9.58 -0.40
CA THR A 550 -26.15 -8.39 -1.23
C THR A 550 -24.99 -7.40 -1.06
N GLN A 551 -24.51 -7.20 0.17
CA GLN A 551 -23.34 -6.35 0.47
C GLN A 551 -22.04 -6.93 -0.09
N VAL A 552 -21.86 -8.26 -0.02
CA VAL A 552 -20.74 -8.99 -0.67
C VAL A 552 -20.76 -8.78 -2.18
N LYS A 553 -21.91 -8.95 -2.83
CA LYS A 553 -22.07 -8.74 -4.28
C LYS A 553 -21.78 -7.31 -4.70
N LEU A 554 -22.24 -6.31 -3.95
CA LEU A 554 -21.91 -4.91 -4.20
C LEU A 554 -20.39 -4.65 -4.06
N SER A 555 -19.74 -5.22 -3.04
CA SER A 555 -18.30 -5.08 -2.80
C SER A 555 -17.46 -5.73 -3.92
N LEU A 556 -17.82 -6.95 -4.33
CA LEU A 556 -17.24 -7.68 -5.46
C LEU A 556 -17.41 -6.89 -6.76
N GLY A 557 -18.64 -6.44 -7.05
CA GLY A 557 -18.97 -5.73 -8.28
C GLY A 557 -18.34 -4.33 -8.38
N LEU A 558 -18.18 -3.61 -7.26
CA LEU A 558 -17.40 -2.36 -7.20
C LEU A 558 -15.92 -2.61 -7.51
N THR A 559 -15.35 -3.68 -6.94
CA THR A 559 -13.94 -4.06 -7.16
C THR A 559 -13.70 -4.48 -8.62
N GLU A 560 -14.64 -5.22 -9.21
CA GLU A 560 -14.54 -5.64 -10.61
C GLU A 560 -14.78 -4.49 -11.59
N ALA A 561 -15.77 -3.62 -11.32
CA ALA A 561 -15.95 -2.38 -12.06
C ALA A 561 -14.71 -1.48 -11.98
N ALA A 562 -14.01 -1.45 -10.84
CA ALA A 562 -12.77 -0.70 -10.68
C ALA A 562 -11.63 -1.24 -11.56
N LEU A 563 -11.42 -2.56 -11.60
CA LEU A 563 -10.45 -3.18 -12.51
C LEU A 563 -10.80 -2.87 -13.97
N ARG A 564 -12.01 -3.22 -14.39
CA ARG A 564 -12.50 -3.06 -15.77
C ARG A 564 -12.43 -1.61 -16.25
N THR A 565 -12.79 -0.64 -15.41
CA THR A 565 -12.84 0.78 -15.79
C THR A 565 -11.63 1.61 -15.37
N ALA A 566 -10.57 0.98 -14.84
CA ALA A 566 -9.30 1.67 -14.64
C ALA A 566 -8.72 2.17 -15.98
N GLY A 567 -7.92 3.23 -15.93
CA GLY A 567 -7.43 3.95 -17.10
C GLY A 567 -8.46 4.83 -17.82
N HIS A 568 -9.76 4.71 -17.53
CA HIS A 568 -10.78 5.59 -18.12
C HIS A 568 -10.76 6.98 -17.46
N ALA A 569 -10.50 8.02 -18.25
CA ALA A 569 -10.50 9.42 -17.83
C ALA A 569 -11.92 10.02 -17.64
N GLY A 570 -12.95 9.18 -17.55
CA GLY A 570 -14.32 9.63 -17.31
C GLY A 570 -14.51 10.08 -15.88
N ASP A 571 -14.76 11.39 -15.69
CA ASP A 571 -15.12 11.99 -14.41
C ASP A 571 -16.39 11.33 -13.86
N LEU A 572 -16.24 10.62 -12.75
CA LEU A 572 -17.37 10.21 -11.93
C LEU A 572 -17.74 11.38 -11.03
N GLN A 573 -18.98 11.86 -11.11
CA GLN A 573 -19.48 12.84 -10.16
C GLN A 573 -19.64 12.18 -8.79
N VAL A 574 -19.09 12.81 -7.75
CA VAL A 574 -19.24 12.38 -6.36
C VAL A 574 -20.70 12.52 -5.92
N ASP A 575 -21.22 11.51 -5.23
CA ASP A 575 -22.56 11.46 -4.64
C ASP A 575 -22.42 11.60 -3.11
N PRO A 576 -22.20 12.83 -2.59
CA PRO A 576 -21.77 13.02 -1.20
C PRO A 576 -22.85 12.58 -0.22
N LEU A 577 -22.44 11.93 0.87
CA LEU A 577 -23.33 11.46 1.94
C LEU A 577 -24.27 12.57 2.45
N GLY A 578 -25.57 12.29 2.46
CA GLY A 578 -26.64 13.25 2.74
C GLY A 578 -27.12 14.07 1.52
N GLY A 579 -26.50 13.91 0.36
CA GLY A 579 -26.83 14.64 -0.87
C GLY A 579 -28.27 14.44 -1.33
N HIS A 580 -28.78 13.21 -1.29
CA HIS A 580 -30.18 12.91 -1.56
C HIS A 580 -31.10 13.54 -0.51
N HIS A 581 -30.72 13.54 0.77
CA HIS A 581 -31.51 14.21 1.81
C HIS A 581 -31.63 15.71 1.52
N HIS A 582 -30.54 16.37 1.13
CA HIS A 582 -30.57 17.78 0.74
C HIS A 582 -31.39 18.06 -0.53
N ALA A 583 -31.39 17.17 -1.52
CA ALA A 583 -32.12 17.38 -2.78
C ALA A 583 -33.63 17.05 -2.71
N PHE A 584 -34.02 16.11 -1.85
CA PHE A 584 -35.38 15.52 -1.85
C PHE A 584 -36.05 15.42 -0.46
N GLY A 585 -35.32 15.58 0.64
CA GLY A 585 -35.81 15.30 2.01
C GLY A 585 -36.95 16.20 2.48
N ASP A 586 -36.91 17.49 2.16
CA ASP A 586 -37.88 18.49 2.65
C ASP A 586 -39.29 18.37 2.03
N ARG A 587 -39.51 17.46 1.07
CA ARG A 587 -40.74 17.41 0.26
C ARG A 587 -41.93 16.76 0.96
N GLY A 588 -41.78 16.24 2.19
CA GLY A 588 -42.88 15.83 3.08
C GLY A 588 -43.79 14.67 2.61
N GLY A 589 -43.55 14.10 1.43
CA GLY A 589 -44.39 13.09 0.81
C GLY A 589 -43.61 12.10 -0.06
N ARG A 590 -44.25 10.97 -0.39
CA ARG A 590 -43.65 9.93 -1.24
C ARG A 590 -43.43 10.47 -2.66
N LEU A 591 -42.17 10.49 -3.10
CA LEU A 591 -41.76 10.90 -4.45
C LEU A 591 -42.49 10.07 -5.53
N ARG A 592 -42.79 10.68 -6.68
CA ARG A 592 -43.51 10.07 -7.80
C ARG A 592 -42.99 10.63 -9.13
N GLY A 593 -43.24 9.91 -10.23
CA GLY A 593 -42.90 10.37 -11.59
C GLY A 593 -41.43 10.75 -11.72
N GLU A 594 -41.16 11.91 -12.33
CA GLU A 594 -39.80 12.41 -12.56
C GLU A 594 -38.99 12.65 -11.27
N ASP A 595 -39.62 13.08 -10.17
CA ASP A 595 -38.93 13.22 -8.88
C ASP A 595 -38.39 11.87 -8.39
N TRP A 596 -39.16 10.79 -8.56
CA TRP A 596 -38.73 9.44 -8.21
C TRP A 596 -37.67 8.89 -9.19
N ARG A 597 -37.83 9.17 -10.49
CA ARG A 597 -36.85 8.81 -11.53
C ARG A 597 -35.49 9.50 -11.31
N ALA A 598 -35.50 10.75 -10.86
CA ALA A 598 -34.31 11.53 -10.51
C ALA A 598 -33.67 11.03 -9.19
N ALA A 599 -34.47 10.91 -8.13
CA ALA A 599 -34.05 10.42 -6.81
C ALA A 599 -33.38 9.03 -6.84
N THR A 600 -33.82 8.16 -7.74
CA THR A 600 -33.29 6.80 -7.90
C THR A 600 -32.13 6.71 -8.91
N ARG A 601 -31.75 7.80 -9.59
CA ARG A 601 -30.75 7.76 -10.67
C ARG A 601 -29.39 7.23 -10.21
N SER A 602 -28.92 7.63 -9.02
CA SER A 602 -27.63 7.16 -8.47
C SER A 602 -27.64 5.65 -8.19
N PHE A 603 -28.72 5.14 -7.57
CA PHE A 603 -28.93 3.70 -7.39
C PHE A 603 -28.95 2.92 -8.72
N ARG A 604 -29.71 3.38 -9.71
CA ARG A 604 -29.78 2.73 -11.03
C ARG A 604 -28.41 2.71 -11.71
N ALA A 605 -27.67 3.83 -11.66
CA ALA A 605 -26.31 3.92 -12.18
C ALA A 605 -25.31 2.99 -11.45
N LEU A 606 -25.42 2.85 -10.12
CA LEU A 606 -24.60 1.93 -9.35
C LEU A 606 -24.82 0.49 -9.83
N VAL A 607 -26.06 0.00 -9.81
CA VAL A 607 -26.35 -1.41 -10.14
C VAL A 607 -26.08 -1.75 -11.61
N ASP A 608 -26.20 -0.79 -12.52
CA ASP A 608 -25.77 -0.96 -13.93
C ASP A 608 -24.25 -0.97 -14.11
N THR A 609 -23.50 -0.30 -13.22
CA THR A 609 -22.04 -0.28 -13.26
C THR A 609 -21.45 -1.59 -12.73
N VAL A 610 -22.04 -2.15 -11.68
CA VAL A 610 -21.49 -3.30 -10.93
C VAL A 610 -22.10 -4.65 -11.31
N PHE A 611 -23.31 -4.71 -11.86
CA PHE A 611 -23.98 -5.95 -12.25
C PHE A 611 -24.38 -6.00 -13.72
N HIS A 612 -24.29 -7.19 -14.33
CA HIS A 612 -24.80 -7.45 -15.67
C HIS A 612 -26.12 -8.24 -15.66
N ARG A 613 -26.35 -9.14 -14.69
CA ARG A 613 -27.57 -9.97 -14.61
C ARG A 613 -28.74 -9.22 -13.96
N ALA A 614 -29.95 -9.50 -14.39
CA ALA A 614 -31.17 -8.93 -13.84
C ALA A 614 -31.43 -9.38 -12.39
N VAL A 615 -31.07 -10.63 -12.04
CA VAL A 615 -31.26 -11.19 -10.69
C VAL A 615 -30.46 -10.43 -9.61
N ASP A 616 -29.24 -10.00 -9.93
CA ASP A 616 -28.38 -9.23 -9.02
C ASP A 616 -28.94 -7.83 -8.76
N LYS A 617 -29.42 -7.19 -9.83
CA LYS A 617 -30.07 -5.88 -9.76
C LYS A 617 -31.39 -5.94 -9.00
N ALA A 618 -32.16 -7.02 -9.15
CA ALA A 618 -33.38 -7.26 -8.41
C ALA A 618 -33.12 -7.45 -6.91
N GLN A 619 -32.11 -8.25 -6.52
CA GLN A 619 -31.74 -8.46 -5.11
C GLN A 619 -31.28 -7.14 -4.45
N ALA A 620 -30.40 -6.37 -5.12
CA ALA A 620 -30.00 -5.04 -4.64
C ALA A 620 -31.18 -4.05 -4.58
N THR A 621 -32.17 -4.17 -5.48
CA THR A 621 -33.41 -3.38 -5.44
C THR A 621 -34.30 -3.77 -4.27
N SER A 622 -34.33 -5.04 -3.89
CA SER A 622 -35.01 -5.49 -2.68
C SER A 622 -34.44 -4.82 -1.43
N LEU A 623 -33.12 -4.83 -1.27
CA LEU A 623 -32.45 -4.14 -0.16
C LEU A 623 -32.72 -2.62 -0.20
N PHE A 624 -32.64 -2.01 -1.40
CA PHE A 624 -32.96 -0.59 -1.58
C PHE A 624 -34.41 -0.24 -1.16
N ALA A 625 -35.39 -1.10 -1.41
CA ALA A 625 -36.80 -0.80 -1.11
C ALA A 625 -37.10 -0.72 0.40
N ILE A 626 -36.39 -1.50 1.21
CA ILE A 626 -36.54 -1.52 2.68
C ILE A 626 -35.63 -0.53 3.39
N THR A 627 -34.43 -0.23 2.86
CA THR A 627 -33.52 0.74 3.46
C THR A 627 -33.93 2.20 3.23
N ARG A 628 -33.34 3.10 4.01
CA ARG A 628 -33.55 4.55 3.97
C ARG A 628 -32.23 5.27 3.73
N TRP A 629 -32.31 6.47 3.16
CA TRP A 629 -31.15 7.35 3.03
C TRP A 629 -30.58 7.67 4.41
N ALA A 630 -29.25 7.62 4.52
CA ALA A 630 -28.57 8.11 5.70
C ALA A 630 -28.93 9.60 5.89
N GLN A 631 -29.14 10.01 7.14
CA GLN A 631 -29.25 11.43 7.43
C GLN A 631 -27.86 12.07 7.24
N PRO A 632 -27.77 13.33 6.77
CA PRO A 632 -26.53 14.07 6.83
C PRO A 632 -26.01 14.01 8.27
N ALA A 633 -24.71 13.81 8.45
CA ALA A 633 -24.12 13.80 9.79
C ALA A 633 -24.44 15.13 10.47
N THR A 634 -25.42 15.12 11.37
CA THR A 634 -25.63 16.25 12.28
C THR A 634 -24.30 16.39 13.00
N ARG A 635 -23.70 17.58 12.91
CA ARG A 635 -22.50 17.90 13.69
C ARG A 635 -22.89 17.75 15.16
N SER A 636 -22.59 16.59 15.72
CA SER A 636 -22.71 16.34 17.14
C SER A 636 -21.72 17.27 17.81
N ALA A 637 -22.26 18.31 18.44
CA ALA A 637 -21.46 19.22 19.23
C ALA A 637 -20.83 18.42 20.37
N ARG A 638 -19.52 18.17 20.24
CA ARG A 638 -18.63 17.71 21.29
C ARG A 638 -17.60 18.81 21.52
#